data_AF-A0A2N6CUW0-F1
#
_entry.id   AF-A0A2N6CUW0-F1
#
_cell.length_a   1.000
_cell.length_b   1.000
_cell.length_c   1.000
_cell.angle_alpha   90.00
_cell.angle_beta   90.00
_cell.angle_gamma   90.00
#
_symmetry.space_group_name_H-M   'P 1'
#
loop_
_entity.id
_entity.type
_entity.pdbx_description
1 polymer ?
#
loop_
_entity_poly.entity_id
_entity_poly.type
_entity_poly.pdbx_seq_one_letter_code
_entity_poly.pdbx_strand_id
1 'polypeptide(L)'
;MLTRSLAFFLTCGLWLFSSAVADTNSPSTPLAVGYGGLGYPLPPVGSYTLPALGTAADGTVLDATGRSRQLHELFDGKYVLRGFIYSNCSDINGCPLTAHVFYQIKARMQQDAELADKLKLISISFDPAADTPEVMARYANNFRYAGNLGNWQFVTTDSEQTLAPILNAYNQQVQRDVASDGSSSVGFSHILRVFLIDPQKRIRNIYNVDFLHQALVLNDIKTLIRQADTQEKQANSAYAPKKMPSLSQPGDDKTGYESAGYKTNSRALELRRGEAIDLMQWVERPPLGLPAIPQPDNNPITREKIALGRKLFFDRRLSLNDTFSCAMCHIPEQGFTSNELAMAVGVEGRSVRRNSPTIYNSAYAALLFHDGREDSLEQQVWGPLLAKNEMANPSVGHVINKIGGIDEYRGLFEAAFNGKGVSMETLGMALASYQRSLVSGDSSFDRWYYAKEPDALPAPAQRGFKLFTGKAGCVACHTIDEQHALFSDDQLHNTGIGYRESMGIRAEREQIQIAPGITIDVDRSVIDSVGEPPPTDVGRYEITQNPDDRWKYKTPSLRNVALTAPYMHNGSLSTLGDVVDFYNAGGVPNELLDPLIQPLQLNEQERQDLIAFLQSLTGRNVEQIVADAFAAPVGDVKKGDPGWAHKSTAEAR
;
A
#
# COMPACT_ATOMS: atom_id res chain seq x y z
N MET A 1 70.67 52.27 -45.86
CA MET A 1 71.66 53.19 -45.25
C MET A 1 71.19 53.51 -43.84
N LEU A 2 72.06 53.23 -42.86
CA LEU A 2 72.23 53.87 -41.54
C LEU A 2 70.98 54.38 -40.78
N THR A 3 70.72 54.10 -39.49
CA THR A 3 71.53 53.52 -38.41
C THR A 3 70.67 53.54 -37.12
N ARG A 4 70.91 52.54 -36.24
CA ARG A 4 71.10 52.65 -34.77
C ARG A 4 69.88 53.04 -33.90
N SER A 5 69.70 52.53 -32.68
CA SER A 5 70.61 51.78 -31.78
C SER A 5 69.84 51.24 -30.57
N LEU A 6 70.33 50.11 -30.04
CA LEU A 6 70.43 49.66 -28.64
C LEU A 6 69.16 49.60 -27.75
N ALA A 7 69.02 48.74 -26.74
CA ALA A 7 69.62 47.49 -26.25
C ALA A 7 69.02 47.26 -24.84
N PHE A 8 68.94 45.99 -24.39
CA PHE A 8 68.77 45.54 -22.97
C PHE A 8 67.39 45.77 -22.31
N PHE A 9 66.84 44.94 -21.40
CA PHE A 9 66.99 43.56 -20.92
C PHE A 9 65.93 43.39 -19.79
N LEU A 10 65.43 42.16 -19.53
CA LEU A 10 64.64 41.73 -18.34
C LEU A 10 63.24 42.40 -18.21
N THR A 11 62.13 41.79 -17.78
CA THR A 11 61.91 40.68 -16.83
C THR A 11 60.47 40.17 -16.93
N CYS A 12 60.29 38.95 -16.46
CA CYS A 12 59.06 38.18 -16.30
C CYS A 12 57.91 38.90 -15.57
N GLY A 13 56.67 38.60 -15.98
CA GLY A 13 55.44 38.99 -15.28
C GLY A 13 54.18 38.48 -15.98
N LEU A 14 53.93 37.16 -15.94
CA LEU A 14 52.58 36.63 -16.20
C LEU A 14 51.94 36.24 -14.86
N TRP A 15 50.98 37.05 -14.44
CA TRP A 15 50.09 36.76 -13.34
C TRP A 15 49.07 35.71 -13.75
N LEU A 16 49.09 34.56 -13.06
CA LEU A 16 48.01 33.59 -13.03
C LEU A 16 46.89 34.15 -12.13
N PHE A 17 45.76 34.51 -12.71
CA PHE A 17 44.48 34.55 -11.98
C PHE A 17 43.62 33.39 -12.42
N SER A 18 43.40 32.49 -11.46
CA SER A 18 42.40 31.43 -11.49
C SER A 18 41.00 32.05 -11.44
N SER A 19 40.13 31.65 -12.35
CA SER A 19 38.68 31.72 -12.19
C SER A 19 38.11 30.55 -12.99
N ALA A 20 38.05 29.40 -12.33
CA ALA A 20 37.33 28.25 -12.83
C ALA A 20 35.82 28.56 -12.76
N VAL A 21 35.23 28.79 -13.93
CA VAL A 21 33.81 28.57 -14.16
C VAL A 21 33.74 27.56 -15.29
N ALA A 22 33.42 26.32 -14.92
CA ALA A 22 32.91 25.32 -15.86
C ALA A 22 31.63 24.78 -15.23
N ASP A 23 30.55 25.47 -15.53
CA ASP A 23 29.20 25.02 -15.39
C ASP A 23 28.78 24.51 -16.77
N THR A 24 28.60 23.20 -16.93
CA THR A 24 27.76 22.62 -18.00
C THR A 24 27.32 21.21 -17.64
N ASN A 25 26.05 21.13 -17.23
CA ASN A 25 25.08 20.10 -17.59
C ASN A 25 25.53 19.20 -18.77
N SER A 26 26.10 18.05 -18.45
CA SER A 26 26.02 16.89 -19.33
C SER A 26 24.78 16.09 -18.91
N PRO A 27 23.94 15.62 -19.85
CA PRO A 27 22.85 14.72 -19.50
C PRO A 27 23.48 13.49 -18.85
N SER A 28 23.25 13.31 -17.54
CA SER A 28 23.71 12.13 -16.84
C SER A 28 23.09 10.92 -17.53
N THR A 29 23.91 10.09 -18.17
CA THR A 29 23.48 8.78 -18.65
C THR A 29 22.73 8.11 -17.49
N PRO A 30 21.46 7.72 -17.66
CA PRO A 30 20.71 7.08 -16.60
C PRO A 30 21.52 5.89 -16.08
N LEU A 31 21.81 5.89 -14.78
CA LEU A 31 22.63 4.85 -14.14
C LEU A 31 21.98 3.46 -14.22
N ALA A 32 20.66 3.46 -14.42
CA ALA A 32 19.76 2.35 -14.37
C ALA A 32 18.52 2.73 -15.23
N VAL A 33 17.84 1.75 -15.82
CA VAL A 33 16.60 2.03 -16.58
C VAL A 33 15.56 2.56 -15.60
N GLY A 34 15.09 3.80 -15.81
CA GLY A 34 14.17 4.50 -14.91
C GLY A 34 14.83 5.33 -13.81
N TYR A 35 16.16 5.30 -13.64
CA TYR A 35 16.85 6.07 -12.61
C TYR A 35 17.17 7.50 -13.08
N GLY A 36 16.33 8.45 -12.66
CA GLY A 36 16.45 9.89 -12.93
C GLY A 36 16.82 10.73 -11.70
N GLY A 37 16.74 12.06 -11.82
CA GLY A 37 16.75 12.92 -10.64
C GLY A 37 15.48 12.74 -9.81
N LEU A 38 15.54 13.02 -8.50
CA LEU A 38 14.33 13.07 -7.66
C LEU A 38 13.34 14.06 -8.29
N GLY A 39 12.14 13.59 -8.61
CA GLY A 39 11.08 14.41 -9.25
C GLY A 39 10.45 15.46 -8.32
N TYR A 40 11.02 15.68 -7.13
CA TYR A 40 10.52 16.58 -6.11
C TYR A 40 11.68 17.19 -5.28
N PRO A 41 11.50 18.40 -4.71
CA PRO A 41 12.48 18.97 -3.80
C PRO A 41 12.50 18.22 -2.47
N LEU A 42 13.69 17.95 -1.94
CA LEU A 42 13.82 17.31 -0.63
C LEU A 42 13.35 18.24 0.51
N PRO A 43 12.63 17.71 1.51
CA PRO A 43 12.23 18.48 2.67
C PRO A 43 13.46 18.92 3.48
N PRO A 44 13.43 20.08 4.16
CA PRO A 44 14.57 20.54 4.97
C PRO A 44 14.98 19.51 6.03
N VAL A 45 16.29 19.32 6.22
CA VAL A 45 16.84 18.41 7.24
C VAL A 45 16.26 18.73 8.62
N GLY A 46 15.63 17.74 9.26
CA GLY A 46 15.01 17.88 10.59
C GLY A 46 13.55 18.33 10.59
N SER A 47 12.96 18.63 9.43
CA SER A 47 11.56 19.06 9.31
C SER A 47 10.52 17.93 9.41
N TYR A 48 10.95 16.67 9.40
CA TYR A 48 10.10 15.49 9.45
C TYR A 48 10.71 14.43 10.37
N THR A 49 9.89 13.47 10.81
CA THR A 49 10.32 12.33 11.64
C THR A 49 10.34 11.03 10.86
N LEU A 50 11.40 10.25 11.03
CA LEU A 50 11.49 8.89 10.49
C LEU A 50 11.11 7.90 11.60
N PRO A 51 9.93 7.28 11.58
CA PRO A 51 9.54 6.33 12.63
C PRO A 51 10.42 5.09 12.63
N ALA A 52 10.39 4.30 13.71
CA ALA A 52 11.00 2.98 13.71
C ALA A 52 10.08 2.00 12.99
N LEU A 53 10.55 1.39 11.90
CA LEU A 53 9.83 0.40 11.09
C LEU A 53 9.99 -1.03 11.62
N GLY A 54 10.91 -1.23 12.57
CA GLY A 54 11.22 -2.52 13.16
C GLY A 54 12.62 -2.56 13.75
N THR A 55 13.05 -3.73 14.23
CA THR A 55 14.41 -3.95 14.76
C THR A 55 15.28 -4.62 13.70
N ALA A 56 16.51 -4.15 13.55
CA ALA A 56 17.50 -4.76 12.70
C ALA A 56 17.93 -6.11 13.29
N ALA A 57 17.74 -7.19 12.53
CA ALA A 57 18.19 -8.53 12.89
C ALA A 57 19.72 -8.67 12.94
N ASP A 58 20.18 -9.56 13.81
CA ASP A 58 21.58 -9.95 13.96
C ASP A 58 21.86 -11.26 13.21
N GLY A 59 23.13 -11.63 13.11
CA GLY A 59 23.55 -12.91 12.56
C GLY A 59 25.07 -13.01 12.45
N THR A 60 25.58 -14.22 12.31
CA THR A 60 27.02 -14.45 12.16
C THR A 60 27.44 -14.14 10.73
N VAL A 61 28.45 -13.30 10.58
CA VAL A 61 29.03 -12.90 9.28
C VAL A 61 30.55 -13.06 9.31
N LEU A 62 31.15 -13.25 8.15
CA LEU A 62 32.58 -13.22 7.93
C LEU A 62 32.97 -11.86 7.37
N ASP A 63 33.92 -11.19 8.01
CA ASP A 63 34.52 -9.98 7.45
C ASP A 63 35.49 -10.31 6.30
N ALA A 64 35.99 -9.28 5.61
CA ALA A 64 36.92 -9.40 4.50
C ALA A 64 38.27 -10.08 4.86
N THR A 65 38.56 -10.33 6.14
CA THR A 65 39.73 -11.08 6.62
C THR A 65 39.42 -12.54 6.95
N GLY A 66 38.17 -12.96 6.79
CA GLY A 66 37.68 -14.30 7.14
C GLY A 66 37.36 -14.47 8.62
N ARG A 67 37.35 -13.38 9.40
CA ARG A 67 37.03 -13.45 10.83
C ARG A 67 35.52 -13.45 11.03
N SER A 68 35.04 -14.43 11.79
CA SER A 68 33.65 -14.52 12.22
C SER A 68 33.31 -13.44 13.26
N ARG A 69 32.20 -12.73 13.05
CA ARG A 69 31.69 -11.63 13.87
C ARG A 69 30.16 -11.66 13.88
N GLN A 70 29.55 -11.10 14.92
CA GLN A 70 28.11 -10.79 14.86
C GLN A 70 27.87 -9.52 14.05
N LEU A 71 26.85 -9.52 13.20
CA LEU A 71 26.49 -8.39 12.34
C LEU A 71 26.26 -7.10 13.15
N HIS A 72 25.65 -7.19 14.32
CA HIS A 72 25.45 -6.06 15.22
C HIS A 72 26.74 -5.46 15.78
N GLU A 73 27.83 -6.23 15.90
CA GLU A 73 29.13 -5.69 16.30
C GLU A 73 29.69 -4.73 15.24
N LEU A 74 29.28 -4.89 13.97
CA LEU A 74 29.72 -4.01 12.89
C LEU A 74 29.05 -2.63 12.96
N PHE A 75 27.88 -2.53 13.61
CA PHE A 75 27.11 -1.28 13.68
C PHE A 75 27.80 -0.25 14.56
N ASP A 76 28.45 -0.69 15.65
CA ASP A 76 29.37 0.13 16.46
C ASP A 76 28.71 1.42 17.00
N GLY A 77 27.42 1.34 17.33
CA GLY A 77 26.64 2.48 17.84
C GLY A 77 26.43 3.61 16.81
N LYS A 78 26.64 3.35 15.52
CA LYS A 78 26.48 4.33 14.44
C LYS A 78 25.18 4.10 13.67
N TYR A 79 24.78 5.09 12.88
CA TYR A 79 23.79 4.87 11.83
C TYR A 79 24.40 3.93 10.79
N VAL A 80 23.60 2.98 10.29
CA VAL A 80 24.06 2.01 9.30
C VAL A 80 23.18 2.09 8.07
N LEU A 81 23.82 2.29 6.92
CA LEU A 81 23.21 2.03 5.63
C LEU A 81 23.64 0.65 5.16
N ARG A 82 22.67 -0.27 5.06
CA ARG A 82 22.95 -1.65 4.69
C ARG A 82 22.31 -2.01 3.35
N GLY A 83 23.14 -2.53 2.44
CA GLY A 83 22.71 -3.14 1.18
C GLY A 83 23.03 -4.64 1.14
N PHE A 84 22.29 -5.37 0.31
CA PHE A 84 22.58 -6.76 -0.04
C PHE A 84 23.07 -6.79 -1.48
N ILE A 85 24.20 -7.44 -1.72
CA ILE A 85 24.84 -7.49 -3.04
C ILE A 85 25.40 -8.88 -3.35
N TYR A 86 25.94 -9.08 -4.54
CA TYR A 86 26.89 -10.15 -4.84
C TYR A 86 27.85 -9.69 -5.93
N SER A 87 29.07 -10.22 -5.96
CA SER A 87 30.14 -9.66 -6.79
C SER A 87 29.89 -9.80 -8.29
N ASN A 88 29.13 -10.82 -8.71
CA ASN A 88 28.85 -11.13 -10.11
C ASN A 88 27.48 -10.62 -10.61
N CYS A 89 26.86 -9.68 -9.89
CA CYS A 89 25.55 -9.14 -10.28
C CYS A 89 25.61 -8.34 -11.57
N SER A 90 24.78 -8.72 -12.55
CA SER A 90 24.59 -7.99 -13.81
C SER A 90 23.34 -7.12 -13.86
N ASP A 91 22.46 -7.18 -12.86
CA ASP A 91 21.26 -6.35 -12.80
C ASP A 91 21.64 -4.90 -12.47
N ILE A 92 21.63 -4.03 -13.47
CA ILE A 92 22.00 -2.61 -13.35
C ILE A 92 21.14 -1.85 -12.32
N ASN A 93 19.88 -2.25 -12.14
CA ASN A 93 18.95 -1.65 -11.18
C ASN A 93 19.13 -2.23 -9.76
N GLY A 94 19.99 -3.22 -9.58
CA GLY A 94 20.25 -3.93 -8.33
C GLY A 94 21.58 -3.54 -7.66
N CYS A 95 22.54 -4.46 -7.67
CA CYS A 95 23.82 -4.30 -6.98
C CYS A 95 24.67 -3.13 -7.49
N PRO A 96 24.82 -2.89 -8.81
CA PRO A 96 25.54 -1.75 -9.35
C PRO A 96 24.96 -0.41 -8.90
N LEU A 97 23.62 -0.26 -8.87
CA LEU A 97 22.97 0.95 -8.37
C LEU A 97 23.24 1.16 -6.87
N THR A 98 23.09 0.12 -6.06
CA THR A 98 23.40 0.17 -4.62
C THR A 98 24.85 0.57 -4.38
N ALA A 99 25.78 -0.09 -5.08
CA ALA A 99 27.20 0.19 -4.97
C ALA A 99 27.55 1.62 -5.43
N HIS A 100 26.91 2.12 -6.49
CA HIS A 100 27.09 3.48 -6.97
C HIS A 100 26.63 4.52 -5.95
N VAL A 101 25.44 4.34 -5.37
CA VAL A 101 24.91 5.28 -4.36
C VAL A 101 25.74 5.24 -3.08
N PHE A 102 26.18 4.06 -2.65
CA PHE A 102 27.09 3.92 -1.49
C PHE A 102 28.45 4.57 -1.77
N TYR A 103 28.98 4.44 -2.99
CA TYR A 103 30.18 5.14 -3.42
C TYR A 103 30.01 6.67 -3.32
N GLN A 104 28.89 7.21 -3.80
CA GLN A 104 28.59 8.65 -3.71
C GLN A 104 28.46 9.12 -2.26
N ILE A 105 27.79 8.35 -1.40
CA ILE A 105 27.66 8.65 0.03
C ILE A 105 29.03 8.62 0.70
N LYS A 106 29.86 7.61 0.42
CA LYS A 106 31.22 7.50 0.97
C LYS A 106 32.13 8.64 0.49
N ALA A 107 32.02 9.06 -0.76
CA ALA A 107 32.71 10.24 -1.28
C ALA A 107 32.26 11.51 -0.53
N ARG A 108 30.97 11.62 -0.19
CA ARG A 108 30.45 12.74 0.61
C ARG A 108 30.95 12.70 2.06
N MET A 109 31.11 11.53 2.65
CA MET A 109 31.71 11.36 4.00
C MET A 109 33.15 11.90 4.06
N GLN A 110 33.90 11.95 2.96
CA GLN A 110 35.22 12.62 2.95
C GLN A 110 35.13 14.12 3.25
N GLN A 111 34.01 14.73 2.89
CA GLN A 111 33.78 16.17 2.96
C GLN A 111 32.91 16.56 4.16
N ASP A 112 32.45 15.59 4.95
CA ASP A 112 31.52 15.77 6.06
C ASP A 112 31.96 14.88 7.23
N ALA A 113 32.76 15.46 8.13
CA ALA A 113 33.38 14.73 9.24
C ALA A 113 32.35 14.20 10.24
N GLU A 114 31.23 14.90 10.43
CA GLU A 114 30.13 14.44 11.28
C GLU A 114 29.48 13.19 10.68
N LEU A 115 29.22 13.21 9.37
CA LEU A 115 28.71 12.04 8.67
C LEU A 115 29.71 10.87 8.69
N ALA A 116 31.00 11.14 8.50
CA ALA A 116 32.05 10.12 8.58
C ALA A 116 32.15 9.46 9.96
N ASP A 117 31.88 10.23 11.01
CA ASP A 117 31.87 9.72 12.39
C ASP A 117 30.57 9.00 12.73
N LYS A 118 29.41 9.47 12.25
CA LYS A 118 28.10 8.93 12.66
C LYS A 118 27.53 7.85 11.74
N LEU A 119 28.06 7.63 10.53
CA LEU A 119 27.53 6.68 9.54
C LEU A 119 28.51 5.55 9.20
N LYS A 120 27.98 4.33 9.06
CA LYS A 120 28.66 3.16 8.47
C LYS A 120 27.90 2.62 7.27
N LEU A 121 28.64 2.12 6.30
CA LEU A 121 28.09 1.41 5.14
C LEU A 121 28.42 -0.08 5.29
N ILE A 122 27.42 -0.94 5.11
CA ILE A 122 27.60 -2.40 5.17
C ILE A 122 26.96 -3.03 3.94
N SER A 123 27.74 -3.77 3.17
CA SER A 123 27.29 -4.58 2.05
C SER A 123 27.45 -6.05 2.39
N ILE A 124 26.35 -6.78 2.46
CA ILE A 124 26.34 -8.21 2.75
C ILE A 124 26.19 -8.98 1.44
N SER A 125 27.09 -9.93 1.17
CA SER A 125 26.91 -10.84 0.05
C SER A 125 25.74 -11.78 0.31
N PHE A 126 24.91 -12.02 -0.70
CA PHE A 126 23.95 -13.12 -0.68
C PHE A 126 24.38 -14.39 -1.43
N ASP A 127 25.61 -14.45 -1.95
CA ASP A 127 26.18 -15.64 -2.59
C ASP A 127 27.48 -16.09 -1.89
N PRO A 128 27.41 -16.61 -0.65
CA PRO A 128 28.60 -16.97 0.13
C PRO A 128 29.43 -18.08 -0.52
N ALA A 129 28.86 -18.82 -1.48
CA ALA A 129 29.59 -19.84 -2.24
C ALA A 129 30.62 -19.22 -3.22
N ALA A 130 30.27 -18.11 -3.88
CA ALA A 130 31.16 -17.42 -4.81
C ALA A 130 31.89 -16.23 -4.17
N ASP A 131 31.24 -15.54 -3.23
CA ASP A 131 31.73 -14.34 -2.56
C ASP A 131 32.39 -14.69 -1.24
N THR A 132 33.53 -15.39 -1.33
CA THR A 132 34.39 -15.65 -0.16
C THR A 132 34.91 -14.34 0.44
N PRO A 133 35.42 -14.34 1.69
CA PRO A 133 36.06 -13.16 2.30
C PRO A 133 37.09 -12.48 1.38
N GLU A 134 37.91 -13.27 0.68
CA GLU A 134 38.91 -12.80 -0.27
C GLU A 134 38.28 -12.14 -1.50
N VAL A 135 37.18 -12.69 -2.03
CA VAL A 135 36.44 -12.11 -3.15
C VAL A 135 35.78 -10.81 -2.73
N MET A 136 35.17 -10.77 -1.55
CA MET A 136 34.58 -9.54 -0.99
C MET A 136 35.64 -8.47 -0.73
N ALA A 137 36.83 -8.84 -0.27
CA ALA A 137 37.96 -7.92 -0.14
C ALA A 137 38.38 -7.33 -1.50
N ARG A 138 38.43 -8.16 -2.55
CA ARG A 138 38.75 -7.69 -3.91
C ARG A 138 37.65 -6.80 -4.48
N TYR A 139 36.38 -7.17 -4.29
CA TYR A 139 35.24 -6.36 -4.71
C TYR A 139 35.25 -4.99 -4.01
N ALA A 140 35.50 -4.98 -2.70
CA ALA A 140 35.64 -3.75 -1.91
C ALA A 140 36.75 -2.83 -2.44
N ASN A 141 37.86 -3.39 -2.92
CA ASN A 141 38.99 -2.63 -3.44
C ASN A 141 38.64 -1.80 -4.70
N ASN A 142 37.57 -2.15 -5.42
CA ASN A 142 37.06 -1.34 -6.54
C ASN A 142 36.58 0.05 -6.08
N PHE A 143 36.20 0.21 -4.81
CA PHE A 143 35.68 1.46 -4.26
C PHE A 143 36.71 2.26 -3.46
N ARG A 144 38.00 1.88 -3.50
CA ARG A 144 39.09 2.59 -2.80
C ARG A 144 39.20 4.08 -3.14
N TYR A 145 38.70 4.49 -4.31
CA TYR A 145 38.71 5.87 -4.78
C TYR A 145 37.59 6.75 -4.20
N ALA A 146 36.64 6.18 -3.46
CA ALA A 146 35.63 6.94 -2.70
C ALA A 146 36.22 7.69 -1.48
N GLY A 147 37.54 7.64 -1.30
CA GLY A 147 38.31 8.28 -0.24
C GLY A 147 38.56 7.41 0.99
N ASN A 148 39.23 7.96 2.00
CA ASN A 148 39.78 7.20 3.14
C ASN A 148 38.96 7.31 4.43
N LEU A 149 38.08 8.31 4.56
CA LEU A 149 37.10 8.44 5.63
C LEU A 149 35.81 7.64 5.35
N GLY A 150 35.10 7.24 6.40
CA GLY A 150 33.90 6.42 6.28
C GLY A 150 34.19 4.94 6.02
N ASN A 151 33.74 4.08 6.93
CA ASN A 151 33.94 2.64 6.83
C ASN A 151 32.83 2.01 5.97
N TRP A 152 33.22 1.41 4.84
CA TRP A 152 32.34 0.58 4.03
C TRP A 152 32.81 -0.87 4.12
N GLN A 153 32.08 -1.66 4.89
CA GLN A 153 32.41 -3.06 5.13
C GLN A 153 31.67 -3.94 4.14
N PHE A 154 32.41 -4.85 3.53
CA PHE A 154 31.90 -5.90 2.68
C PHE A 154 32.04 -7.21 3.45
N VAL A 155 30.93 -7.88 3.70
CA VAL A 155 30.87 -9.09 4.51
C VAL A 155 30.14 -10.19 3.77
N THR A 156 30.43 -11.42 4.13
CA THR A 156 29.76 -12.63 3.62
C THR A 156 29.38 -13.52 4.80
N THR A 157 28.99 -14.76 4.56
CA THR A 157 28.80 -15.78 5.60
C THR A 157 29.58 -17.03 5.22
N ASP A 158 29.69 -18.00 6.12
CA ASP A 158 30.38 -19.26 5.83
C ASP A 158 29.59 -20.17 4.87
N SER A 159 28.27 -19.96 4.75
CA SER A 159 27.35 -20.81 4.01
C SER A 159 26.01 -20.11 3.76
N GLU A 160 25.28 -20.57 2.75
CA GLU A 160 23.89 -20.12 2.50
C GLU A 160 22.98 -20.37 3.72
N GLN A 161 23.27 -21.40 4.52
CA GLN A 161 22.51 -21.77 5.72
C GLN A 161 22.67 -20.73 6.84
N THR A 162 23.87 -20.20 7.04
CA THR A 162 24.12 -19.12 8.01
C THR A 162 23.58 -17.78 7.53
N LEU A 163 23.55 -17.56 6.21
CA LEU A 163 22.99 -16.36 5.59
C LEU A 163 21.45 -16.30 5.64
N ALA A 164 20.78 -17.43 5.45
CA ALA A 164 19.33 -17.49 5.29
C ALA A 164 18.54 -16.81 6.43
N PRO A 165 18.88 -16.97 7.72
CA PRO A 165 18.22 -16.24 8.81
C PRO A 165 18.33 -14.71 8.68
N ILE A 166 19.49 -14.22 8.23
CA ILE A 166 19.73 -12.78 8.01
C ILE A 166 18.81 -12.29 6.87
N LEU A 167 18.83 -12.97 5.73
CA LEU A 167 17.98 -12.60 4.58
C LEU A 167 16.49 -12.64 4.93
N ASN A 168 16.03 -13.69 5.60
CA ASN A 168 14.64 -13.83 6.02
C ASN A 168 14.20 -12.71 6.95
N ALA A 169 15.02 -12.34 7.93
CA ALA A 169 14.67 -11.29 8.87
C ALA A 169 14.62 -9.89 8.23
N TYR A 170 15.26 -9.72 7.09
CA TYR A 170 15.18 -8.51 6.26
C TYR A 170 14.27 -8.66 5.04
N ASN A 171 13.46 -9.72 4.97
CA ASN A 171 12.58 -10.05 3.86
C ASN A 171 13.28 -9.98 2.50
N GLN A 172 14.55 -10.38 2.42
CA GLN A 172 15.34 -10.44 1.19
C GLN A 172 15.17 -11.83 0.55
N GLN A 173 14.22 -11.97 -0.35
CA GLN A 173 14.14 -13.17 -1.17
C GLN A 173 15.16 -13.09 -2.30
N VAL A 174 15.94 -14.15 -2.43
CA VAL A 174 16.98 -14.31 -3.46
C VAL A 174 16.67 -15.61 -4.19
N GLN A 175 16.42 -15.52 -5.49
CA GLN A 175 16.16 -16.67 -6.35
C GLN A 175 17.34 -16.85 -7.30
N ARG A 176 17.95 -18.03 -7.32
CA ARG A 176 19.00 -18.35 -8.30
C ARG A 176 18.35 -18.56 -9.67
N ASP A 177 18.84 -17.86 -10.68
CA ASP A 177 18.35 -17.99 -12.05
C ASP A 177 18.71 -19.40 -12.56
N VAL A 178 17.79 -20.03 -13.29
CA VAL A 178 18.02 -21.33 -13.93
C VAL A 178 18.13 -21.11 -15.43
N ALA A 179 19.19 -21.61 -16.05
CA ALA A 179 19.38 -21.52 -17.49
C ALA A 179 18.31 -22.32 -18.24
N SER A 180 18.04 -21.96 -19.49
CA SER A 180 17.00 -22.58 -20.33
C SER A 180 17.23 -24.08 -20.61
N ASP A 181 18.45 -24.58 -20.39
CA ASP A 181 18.82 -26.00 -20.49
C ASP A 181 18.72 -26.76 -19.15
N GLY A 182 18.24 -26.10 -18.08
CA GLY A 182 18.11 -26.68 -16.74
C GLY A 182 19.41 -26.68 -15.92
N SER A 183 20.51 -26.10 -16.43
CA SER A 183 21.71 -25.89 -15.64
C SER A 183 21.58 -24.69 -14.69
N SER A 184 22.28 -24.73 -13.55
CA SER A 184 22.32 -23.62 -12.60
C SER A 184 22.96 -22.40 -13.28
N SER A 185 22.24 -21.29 -13.39
CA SER A 185 22.84 -20.03 -13.82
C SER A 185 23.59 -19.37 -12.66
N VAL A 186 24.55 -18.51 -13.00
CA VAL A 186 25.37 -17.75 -12.04
C VAL A 186 24.64 -16.50 -11.52
N GLY A 187 23.51 -16.12 -12.13
CA GLY A 187 22.71 -14.97 -11.74
C GLY A 187 21.73 -15.26 -10.60
N PHE A 188 21.40 -14.23 -9.84
CA PHE A 188 20.29 -14.22 -8.91
C PHE A 188 19.33 -13.08 -9.23
N SER A 189 18.03 -13.37 -9.11
CA SER A 189 16.96 -12.39 -9.03
C SER A 189 16.64 -12.06 -7.57
N HIS A 190 16.66 -10.77 -7.23
CA HIS A 190 16.24 -10.28 -5.92
C HIS A 190 15.71 -8.84 -6.04
N ILE A 191 14.92 -8.41 -5.04
CA ILE A 191 14.43 -7.03 -4.97
C ILE A 191 15.52 -6.16 -4.34
N LEU A 192 15.84 -5.01 -4.94
CA LEU A 192 16.71 -4.02 -4.31
C LEU A 192 16.03 -3.43 -3.07
N ARG A 193 16.69 -3.59 -1.91
CA ARG A 193 16.32 -2.93 -0.67
C ARG A 193 17.57 -2.51 0.09
N VAL A 194 17.66 -1.22 0.39
CA VAL A 194 18.68 -0.63 1.25
C VAL A 194 18.03 -0.17 2.54
N PHE A 195 18.63 -0.50 3.68
CA PHE A 195 18.06 -0.21 4.99
C PHE A 195 18.86 0.87 5.70
N LEU A 196 18.18 1.91 6.19
CA LEU A 196 18.74 2.86 7.13
C LEU A 196 18.41 2.41 8.56
N ILE A 197 19.44 2.24 9.39
CA ILE A 197 19.32 1.71 10.75
C ILE A 197 19.97 2.70 11.72
N ASP A 198 19.35 2.92 12.88
CA ASP A 198 19.86 3.83 13.90
C ASP A 198 20.79 3.14 14.93
N PRO A 199 21.50 3.90 15.79
CA PRO A 199 22.36 3.35 16.85
C PRO A 199 21.66 2.40 17.83
N GLN A 200 20.33 2.52 17.96
CA GLN A 200 19.50 1.62 18.78
C GLN A 200 19.08 0.36 18.00
N LYS A 201 19.66 0.12 16.83
CA LYS A 201 19.40 -1.03 15.96
C LYS A 201 17.96 -1.06 15.45
N ARG A 202 17.32 0.09 15.28
CA ARG A 202 15.98 0.19 14.69
C ARG A 202 16.09 0.56 13.22
N ILE A 203 15.32 -0.10 12.37
CA ILE A 203 15.17 0.25 10.96
C ILE A 203 14.34 1.54 10.90
N ARG A 204 14.87 2.58 10.24
CA ARG A 204 14.25 3.91 10.14
C ARG A 204 13.73 4.22 8.75
N ASN A 205 14.30 3.60 7.73
CA ASN A 205 13.78 3.66 6.37
C ASN A 205 14.24 2.45 5.53
N ILE A 206 13.54 2.16 4.44
CA ILE A 206 13.88 1.14 3.44
C ILE A 206 13.77 1.78 2.05
N TYR A 207 14.89 1.88 1.33
CA TYR A 207 14.94 2.44 -0.02
C TYR A 207 14.84 1.34 -1.08
N ASN A 208 14.04 1.59 -2.11
CA ASN A 208 13.92 0.78 -3.33
C ASN A 208 14.64 1.47 -4.50
N VAL A 209 14.49 0.96 -5.72
CA VAL A 209 15.13 1.51 -6.93
C VAL A 209 14.76 2.99 -7.16
N ASP A 210 13.50 3.35 -6.93
CA ASP A 210 12.95 4.69 -7.16
C ASP A 210 13.38 5.73 -6.10
N PHE A 211 13.71 5.26 -4.89
CA PHE A 211 14.03 6.13 -3.75
C PHE A 211 15.49 6.02 -3.29
N LEU A 212 16.31 5.15 -3.89
CA LEU A 212 17.72 5.04 -3.55
C LEU A 212 18.54 6.14 -4.23
N HIS A 213 18.39 7.38 -3.74
CA HIS A 213 19.16 8.53 -4.20
C HIS A 213 20.08 9.05 -3.09
N GLN A 214 21.33 9.35 -3.43
CA GLN A 214 22.32 9.90 -2.48
C GLN A 214 21.74 11.09 -1.68
N ALA A 215 21.09 12.04 -2.35
CA ALA A 215 20.58 13.24 -1.72
C ALA A 215 19.48 12.93 -0.68
N LEU A 216 18.54 12.04 -1.01
CA LEU A 216 17.47 11.62 -0.09
C LEU A 216 18.03 10.88 1.12
N VAL A 217 18.90 9.89 0.88
CA VAL A 217 19.50 9.09 1.95
C VAL A 217 20.29 9.97 2.93
N LEU A 218 21.05 10.94 2.42
CA LEU A 218 21.77 11.89 3.27
C LEU A 218 20.84 12.82 4.04
N ASN A 219 19.73 13.25 3.43
CA ASN A 219 18.72 14.09 4.09
C ASN A 219 18.07 13.36 5.27
N ASP A 220 17.73 12.08 5.08
CA ASP A 220 17.17 11.20 6.12
C ASP A 220 18.16 11.00 7.28
N ILE A 221 19.41 10.67 6.97
CA ILE A 221 20.45 10.47 7.99
C ILE A 221 20.67 11.75 8.80
N LYS A 222 20.78 12.91 8.15
CA LYS A 222 20.98 14.18 8.85
C LYS A 222 19.75 14.55 9.69
N THR A 223 18.55 14.21 9.23
CA THR A 223 17.31 14.40 10.00
C THR A 223 17.33 13.57 11.28
N LEU A 224 17.78 12.31 11.21
CA LEU A 224 17.93 11.45 12.39
C LEU A 224 18.98 11.96 13.37
N ILE A 225 20.13 12.43 12.86
CA ILE A 225 21.20 12.98 13.69
C ILE A 225 20.68 14.18 14.50
N ARG A 226 19.96 15.11 13.86
CA ARG A 226 19.38 16.28 14.56
C ARG A 226 18.30 15.89 15.58
N GLN A 227 17.54 14.82 15.33
CA GLN A 227 16.54 14.33 16.28
C GLN A 227 17.16 13.72 17.53
N ALA A 228 18.26 12.98 17.38
CA ALA A 228 19.00 12.42 18.51
C ALA A 228 19.51 13.55 19.43
N ASP A 229 20.01 14.65 18.85
CA ASP A 229 20.47 15.83 19.60
C ASP A 229 19.32 16.57 20.32
N THR A 230 18.07 16.37 19.89
CA THR A 230 16.89 17.01 20.50
C THR A 230 16.22 16.11 21.55
N GLN A 231 16.36 14.78 21.44
CA GLN A 231 15.70 13.81 22.32
C GLN A 231 16.43 13.52 23.65
N GLU A 232 17.65 14.03 23.85
CA GLU A 232 18.37 13.91 25.14
C GLU A 232 17.82 14.79 26.28
N LYS A 233 16.74 15.56 26.06
CA LYS A 233 16.12 16.42 27.10
C LYS A 233 14.73 16.01 27.56
N GLN A 234 14.13 14.94 27.06
CA GLN A 234 12.80 14.51 27.51
C GLN A 234 12.67 12.98 27.52
N ALA A 235 13.17 12.34 28.59
CA ALA A 235 12.78 10.99 28.94
C ALA A 235 12.56 10.90 30.45
N ASN A 236 11.33 11.22 30.88
CA ASN A 236 10.75 10.69 32.11
C ASN A 236 9.25 10.99 32.14
N SER A 237 8.45 9.98 31.89
CA SER A 237 7.09 9.85 32.43
C SER A 237 6.57 8.46 32.10
N ALA A 238 6.76 7.54 33.05
CA ALA A 238 6.00 6.31 33.14
C ALA A 238 4.54 6.63 33.48
N TYR A 239 3.57 5.89 32.90
CA TYR A 239 2.25 5.77 33.51
C TYR A 239 1.69 4.36 33.37
N ALA A 240 1.19 3.88 34.52
CA ALA A 240 0.55 2.60 34.76
C ALA A 240 -0.89 2.53 34.20
N PRO A 241 -1.50 1.33 34.12
CA PRO A 241 -2.69 1.10 33.30
C PRO A 241 -4.00 1.24 34.10
N LYS A 242 -5.04 1.86 33.51
CA LYS A 242 -6.46 1.45 33.68
C LYS A 242 -7.45 2.20 32.76
N LYS A 243 -8.49 1.45 32.37
CA LYS A 243 -9.61 1.65 31.43
C LYS A 243 -9.29 1.29 29.97
N MET A 244 -10.05 0.32 29.44
CA MET A 244 -9.94 -0.14 28.06
C MET A 244 -9.96 1.07 27.13
N PRO A 245 -8.90 1.33 26.35
CA PRO A 245 -8.97 2.36 25.35
C PRO A 245 -9.70 1.77 24.14
N SER A 246 -10.66 2.53 23.59
CA SER A 246 -11.14 2.32 22.22
C SER A 246 -9.93 2.49 21.28
N LEU A 247 -9.24 1.38 21.03
CA LEU A 247 -8.07 1.28 20.15
C LEU A 247 -8.46 0.74 18.76
N SER A 248 -9.75 0.53 18.51
CA SER A 248 -10.28 -0.20 17.35
C SER A 248 -11.34 0.65 16.62
N GLN A 249 -11.00 1.89 16.31
CA GLN A 249 -11.84 2.76 15.49
C GLN A 249 -11.46 2.65 14.00
N PRO A 250 -12.37 2.98 13.06
CA PRO A 250 -11.98 3.27 11.69
C PRO A 250 -10.80 4.24 11.65
N GLY A 251 -9.82 3.92 10.82
CA GLY A 251 -8.68 4.76 10.47
C GLY A 251 -9.10 5.70 9.35
N ASP A 252 -8.94 6.99 9.62
CA ASP A 252 -9.09 8.12 8.68
C ASP A 252 -10.39 8.14 7.85
N ASP A 253 -11.38 8.88 8.38
CA ASP A 253 -12.42 9.53 7.58
C ASP A 253 -11.80 10.74 6.87
N LYS A 254 -11.86 10.80 5.53
CA LYS A 254 -11.31 11.92 4.74
C LYS A 254 -12.20 13.16 4.72
N THR A 255 -13.27 13.21 5.52
CA THR A 255 -14.02 14.44 5.79
C THR A 255 -13.10 15.50 6.40
N GLY A 256 -13.03 16.69 5.79
CA GLY A 256 -12.16 17.77 6.28
C GLY A 256 -10.71 17.63 5.84
N TYR A 257 -10.36 16.67 4.99
CA TYR A 257 -9.00 16.46 4.49
C TYR A 257 -8.50 17.63 3.65
N GLU A 258 -9.40 18.42 3.06
CA GLU A 258 -9.13 19.69 2.38
C GLU A 258 -8.61 20.80 3.33
N SER A 259 -8.61 20.56 4.64
CA SER A 259 -8.09 21.50 5.64
C SER A 259 -6.68 21.11 6.11
N ALA A 260 -5.80 22.10 6.24
CA ALA A 260 -4.50 21.93 6.89
C ALA A 260 -4.62 21.56 8.39
N GLY A 261 -5.81 21.74 8.96
CA GLY A 261 -6.14 21.32 10.33
C GLY A 261 -6.63 19.88 10.46
N TYR A 262 -6.67 19.11 9.36
CA TYR A 262 -7.04 17.70 9.37
C TYR A 262 -6.18 16.91 10.37
N LYS A 263 -6.81 16.03 11.13
CA LYS A 263 -6.13 15.11 12.05
C LYS A 263 -6.44 13.69 11.64
N THR A 264 -5.37 12.98 11.30
CA THR A 264 -5.42 11.54 11.10
C THR A 264 -5.77 10.83 12.42
N ASN A 265 -6.77 9.95 12.36
CA ASN A 265 -7.10 8.92 13.32
C ASN A 265 -6.38 7.58 12.98
N SER A 266 -5.52 7.54 11.95
CA SER A 266 -4.73 6.36 11.61
C SER A 266 -3.84 5.93 12.77
N ARG A 267 -3.72 4.62 12.94
CA ARG A 267 -3.01 4.00 14.05
C ARG A 267 -1.89 3.12 13.50
N ALA A 268 -0.69 3.30 14.07
CA ALA A 268 0.45 2.45 13.76
C ALA A 268 0.11 0.97 14.01
N LEU A 269 0.61 0.06 13.17
CA LEU A 269 0.25 -1.37 13.18
C LEU A 269 0.47 -2.00 14.56
N GLU A 270 1.55 -1.64 15.24
CA GLU A 270 1.93 -2.12 16.57
C GLU A 270 0.99 -1.62 17.70
N LEU A 271 0.20 -0.58 17.45
CA LEU A 271 -0.79 -0.02 18.39
C LEU A 271 -2.20 -0.57 18.16
N ARG A 272 -2.40 -1.33 17.08
CA ARG A 272 -3.69 -1.98 16.79
C ARG A 272 -3.90 -3.11 17.78
N ARG A 273 -5.09 -3.15 18.36
CA ARG A 273 -5.55 -4.21 19.27
C ARG A 273 -6.94 -4.60 18.79
N GLY A 274 -7.18 -5.89 18.64
CA GLY A 274 -8.48 -6.43 18.30
C GLY A 274 -9.02 -7.29 19.43
N GLU A 275 -10.34 -7.45 19.43
CA GLU A 275 -11.06 -8.38 20.29
C GLU A 275 -12.02 -9.14 19.39
N ALA A 276 -11.90 -10.48 19.36
CA ALA A 276 -12.80 -11.29 18.58
C ALA A 276 -14.20 -11.19 19.20
N ILE A 277 -15.20 -10.92 18.36
CA ILE A 277 -16.60 -10.86 18.75
C ILE A 277 -17.39 -11.98 18.06
N ASP A 278 -18.57 -12.27 18.59
CA ASP A 278 -19.49 -13.21 17.95
C ASP A 278 -20.27 -12.52 16.83
N LEU A 279 -19.72 -12.46 15.61
CA LEU A 279 -20.39 -11.86 14.46
C LEU A 279 -21.73 -12.52 14.12
N MET A 280 -21.98 -13.77 14.56
CA MET A 280 -23.30 -14.41 14.38
C MET A 280 -24.43 -13.66 15.07
N GLN A 281 -24.14 -12.88 16.13
CA GLN A 281 -25.18 -12.10 16.80
C GLN A 281 -25.91 -11.15 15.84
N TRP A 282 -25.19 -10.61 14.86
CA TRP A 282 -25.77 -9.71 13.85
C TRP A 282 -26.37 -10.46 12.67
N VAL A 283 -25.95 -11.71 12.44
CA VAL A 283 -26.60 -12.58 11.46
C VAL A 283 -27.99 -13.01 11.97
N GLU A 284 -28.05 -13.41 13.23
CA GLU A 284 -29.29 -13.83 13.90
C GLU A 284 -30.23 -12.63 14.16
N ARG A 285 -29.65 -11.45 14.42
CA ARG A 285 -30.38 -10.20 14.69
C ARG A 285 -29.69 -9.03 13.97
N PRO A 286 -30.04 -8.80 12.69
CA PRO A 286 -29.48 -7.68 11.93
C PRO A 286 -29.65 -6.35 12.68
N PRO A 287 -28.62 -5.48 12.66
CA PRO A 287 -28.74 -4.12 13.17
C PRO A 287 -29.91 -3.36 12.56
N LEU A 288 -30.45 -2.39 13.30
CA LEU A 288 -31.59 -1.58 12.85
C LEU A 288 -31.31 -0.96 11.47
N GLY A 289 -32.33 -0.99 10.60
CA GLY A 289 -32.27 -0.45 9.24
C GLY A 289 -31.73 -1.42 8.19
N LEU A 290 -31.34 -2.64 8.57
CA LEU A 290 -30.97 -3.73 7.67
C LEU A 290 -32.04 -4.83 7.64
N PRO A 291 -32.26 -5.50 6.48
CA PRO A 291 -33.12 -6.67 6.41
C PRO A 291 -32.46 -7.91 7.03
N ALA A 292 -33.24 -8.99 7.13
CA ALA A 292 -32.73 -10.33 7.38
C ALA A 292 -31.64 -10.69 6.35
N ILE A 293 -30.51 -11.23 6.81
CA ILE A 293 -29.40 -11.61 5.94
C ILE A 293 -29.83 -12.79 5.05
N PRO A 294 -29.71 -12.68 3.71
CA PRO A 294 -29.91 -13.80 2.81
C PRO A 294 -28.93 -14.94 3.12
N GLN A 295 -29.45 -16.14 3.36
CA GLN A 295 -28.64 -17.34 3.59
C GLN A 295 -28.93 -18.36 2.48
N PRO A 296 -27.93 -18.69 1.63
CA PRO A 296 -28.09 -19.75 0.64
C PRO A 296 -28.32 -21.11 1.31
N ASP A 297 -29.24 -21.91 0.79
CA ASP A 297 -29.55 -23.25 1.34
C ASP A 297 -28.32 -24.17 1.39
N ASN A 298 -27.44 -24.05 0.40
CA ASN A 298 -26.20 -24.82 0.31
C ASN A 298 -25.06 -24.23 1.15
N ASN A 299 -25.19 -23.01 1.67
CA ASN A 299 -24.20 -22.37 2.52
C ASN A 299 -24.82 -21.57 3.68
N PRO A 300 -25.51 -22.24 4.63
CA PRO A 300 -25.99 -21.58 5.84
C PRO A 300 -24.79 -21.05 6.64
N ILE A 301 -24.95 -19.87 7.23
CA ILE A 301 -23.88 -19.20 7.97
C ILE A 301 -23.74 -19.85 9.34
N THR A 302 -22.52 -20.25 9.72
CA THR A 302 -22.22 -20.80 11.05
C THR A 302 -20.99 -20.12 11.66
N ARG A 303 -20.82 -20.24 12.98
CA ARG A 303 -19.66 -19.68 13.70
C ARG A 303 -18.35 -20.27 13.17
N GLU A 304 -18.34 -21.56 12.86
CA GLU A 304 -17.19 -22.29 12.33
C GLU A 304 -16.81 -21.78 10.94
N LYS A 305 -17.80 -21.56 10.06
CA LYS A 305 -17.55 -21.00 8.72
C LYS A 305 -17.09 -19.55 8.77
N ILE A 306 -17.66 -18.74 9.65
CA ILE A 306 -17.20 -17.35 9.89
C ILE A 306 -15.76 -17.37 10.38
N ALA A 307 -15.42 -18.19 11.37
CA ALA A 307 -14.07 -18.26 11.92
C ALA A 307 -13.04 -18.74 10.87
N LEU A 308 -13.38 -19.74 10.07
CA LEU A 308 -12.54 -20.23 8.97
C LEU A 308 -12.39 -19.16 7.87
N GLY A 309 -13.49 -18.54 7.45
CA GLY A 309 -13.49 -17.45 6.48
C GLY A 309 -12.68 -16.24 6.95
N ARG A 310 -12.79 -15.87 8.22
CA ARG A 310 -11.98 -14.83 8.84
C ARG A 310 -10.51 -15.19 8.80
N LYS A 311 -10.13 -16.41 9.19
CA LYS A 311 -8.73 -16.85 9.10
C LYS A 311 -8.19 -16.73 7.67
N LEU A 312 -8.95 -17.19 6.67
CA LEU A 312 -8.59 -17.10 5.26
C LEU A 312 -8.45 -15.64 4.81
N PHE A 313 -9.39 -14.76 5.18
CA PHE A 313 -9.42 -13.36 4.72
C PHE A 313 -8.15 -12.57 5.06
N PHE A 314 -7.49 -12.89 6.17
CA PHE A 314 -6.23 -12.28 6.62
C PHE A 314 -4.98 -13.15 6.33
N ASP A 315 -5.13 -14.25 5.59
CA ASP A 315 -4.02 -15.16 5.26
C ASP A 315 -3.32 -14.70 3.97
N ARG A 316 -2.07 -14.27 4.10
CA ARG A 316 -1.28 -13.79 2.96
C ARG A 316 -0.82 -14.92 2.05
N ARG A 317 -0.81 -16.16 2.56
CA ARG A 317 -0.47 -17.37 1.81
C ARG A 317 -1.52 -17.73 0.77
N LEU A 318 -2.67 -17.05 0.75
CA LEU A 318 -3.64 -17.17 -0.35
C LEU A 318 -3.14 -16.56 -1.65
N SER A 319 -2.20 -15.61 -1.64
CA SER A 319 -1.63 -15.08 -2.89
C SER A 319 -0.52 -15.98 -3.42
N LEU A 320 -0.22 -15.86 -4.72
CA LEU A 320 0.82 -16.65 -5.39
C LEU A 320 2.16 -16.64 -4.62
N ASN A 321 2.60 -15.44 -4.22
CA ASN A 321 3.91 -15.19 -3.60
C ASN A 321 3.86 -15.00 -2.08
N ASP A 322 2.74 -15.36 -1.43
CA ASP A 322 2.55 -15.27 0.02
C ASP A 322 2.63 -13.85 0.62
N THR A 323 2.32 -12.81 -0.16
CA THR A 323 2.43 -11.42 0.29
C THR A 323 1.11 -10.66 0.38
N PHE A 324 0.01 -11.18 -0.19
CA PHE A 324 -1.29 -10.49 -0.25
C PHE A 324 -2.40 -11.30 0.40
N SER A 325 -3.24 -10.61 1.19
CA SER A 325 -4.52 -11.13 1.70
C SER A 325 -5.66 -10.20 1.27
N CYS A 326 -6.91 -10.64 1.45
CA CYS A 326 -8.08 -9.81 1.16
C CYS A 326 -8.05 -8.49 1.95
N ALA A 327 -7.59 -8.55 3.21
CA ALA A 327 -7.51 -7.43 4.13
C ALA A 327 -6.50 -6.33 3.74
N MET A 328 -5.72 -6.52 2.67
CA MET A 328 -4.79 -5.50 2.16
C MET A 328 -5.42 -4.55 1.15
N CYS A 329 -6.51 -4.97 0.49
CA CYS A 329 -7.32 -4.11 -0.38
C CYS A 329 -8.63 -3.70 0.30
N HIS A 330 -9.14 -4.56 1.18
CA HIS A 330 -10.33 -4.33 2.00
C HIS A 330 -9.93 -4.11 3.46
N ILE A 331 -9.27 -2.97 3.70
CA ILE A 331 -8.60 -2.66 4.97
C ILE A 331 -9.66 -2.33 6.03
N PRO A 332 -9.80 -3.10 7.13
CA PRO A 332 -10.91 -2.97 8.07
C PRO A 332 -11.12 -1.56 8.59
N GLU A 333 -10.02 -0.92 9.01
CA GLU A 333 -10.08 0.42 9.56
C GLU A 333 -10.41 1.49 8.51
N GLN A 334 -10.12 1.24 7.23
CA GLN A 334 -10.45 2.16 6.13
C GLN A 334 -11.80 1.78 5.52
N GLY A 335 -12.82 1.50 6.33
CA GLY A 335 -14.14 1.17 5.79
C GLY A 335 -14.22 -0.19 5.06
N PHE A 336 -13.26 -1.10 5.28
CA PHE A 336 -13.01 -2.26 4.42
C PHE A 336 -12.82 -1.90 2.93
N THR A 337 -12.19 -0.75 2.68
CA THR A 337 -11.71 -0.28 1.37
C THR A 337 -10.22 0.03 1.43
N SER A 338 -9.68 0.69 0.42
CA SER A 338 -8.34 1.27 0.39
C SER A 338 -8.48 2.77 0.18
N ASN A 339 -8.36 3.54 1.26
CA ASN A 339 -8.62 4.98 1.23
C ASN A 339 -7.42 5.80 0.74
N GLU A 340 -6.21 5.24 0.83
CA GLU A 340 -4.99 5.97 0.44
C GLU A 340 -4.67 5.91 -1.05
N LEU A 341 -5.30 4.99 -1.77
CA LEU A 341 -5.06 4.81 -3.20
C LEU A 341 -6.41 4.74 -3.93
N ALA A 342 -6.53 5.52 -5.01
CA ALA A 342 -7.72 5.46 -5.87
C ALA A 342 -7.95 4.05 -6.42
N MET A 343 -6.86 3.36 -6.76
CA MET A 343 -6.83 1.98 -7.23
C MET A 343 -5.80 1.20 -6.42
N ALA A 344 -6.22 0.07 -5.85
CA ALA A 344 -5.34 -0.77 -5.03
C ALA A 344 -4.17 -1.36 -5.85
N VAL A 345 -3.12 -1.77 -5.15
CA VAL A 345 -1.93 -2.37 -5.74
C VAL A 345 -1.87 -3.84 -5.34
N GLY A 346 -1.85 -4.73 -6.34
CA GLY A 346 -1.72 -6.17 -6.14
C GLY A 346 -0.29 -6.69 -6.29
N VAL A 347 -0.18 -7.98 -6.61
CA VAL A 347 1.11 -8.69 -6.74
C VAL A 347 2.09 -7.96 -7.66
N GLU A 348 3.34 -7.84 -7.19
CA GLU A 348 4.46 -7.22 -7.91
C GLU A 348 4.26 -5.74 -8.25
N GLY A 349 3.41 -5.02 -7.49
CA GLY A 349 3.19 -3.59 -7.72
C GLY A 349 2.20 -3.29 -8.85
N ARG A 350 1.48 -4.30 -9.35
CA ARG A 350 0.49 -4.12 -10.42
C ARG A 350 -0.76 -3.45 -9.85
N SER A 351 -1.06 -2.24 -10.31
CA SER A 351 -2.31 -1.56 -9.95
C SER A 351 -3.52 -2.27 -10.55
N VAL A 352 -4.62 -2.30 -9.80
CA VAL A 352 -5.94 -2.59 -10.37
C VAL A 352 -6.44 -1.36 -11.14
N ARG A 353 -7.52 -1.53 -11.89
CA ARG A 353 -8.13 -0.45 -12.69
C ARG A 353 -9.37 0.18 -12.07
N ARG A 354 -9.82 -0.36 -10.93
CA ARG A 354 -11.03 0.04 -10.23
C ARG A 354 -10.74 0.21 -8.75
N ASN A 355 -11.45 1.14 -8.13
CA ASN A 355 -11.46 1.32 -6.68
C ASN A 355 -11.99 0.06 -5.99
N SER A 356 -11.39 -0.32 -4.86
CA SER A 356 -11.83 -1.45 -4.06
C SER A 356 -13.11 -1.09 -3.29
N PRO A 357 -14.28 -1.67 -3.64
CA PRO A 357 -15.53 -1.34 -2.94
C PRO A 357 -15.50 -1.89 -1.51
N THR A 358 -16.29 -1.28 -0.62
CA THR A 358 -16.46 -1.81 0.73
C THR A 358 -17.12 -3.18 0.70
N ILE A 359 -16.75 -4.05 1.64
CA ILE A 359 -17.44 -5.33 1.85
C ILE A 359 -18.42 -5.29 3.02
N TYR A 360 -18.56 -4.15 3.70
CA TYR A 360 -19.68 -3.95 4.62
C TYR A 360 -21.00 -4.20 3.89
N ASN A 361 -21.89 -4.96 4.52
CA ASN A 361 -23.23 -5.23 3.98
C ASN A 361 -23.24 -5.92 2.60
N SER A 362 -22.12 -6.49 2.15
CA SER A 362 -22.03 -7.23 0.87
C SER A 362 -22.96 -8.45 0.83
N ALA A 363 -23.42 -8.91 2.00
CA ALA A 363 -24.43 -9.95 2.16
C ALA A 363 -25.75 -9.69 1.41
N TYR A 364 -26.09 -8.41 1.18
CA TYR A 364 -27.35 -8.00 0.59
C TYR A 364 -27.23 -7.65 -0.90
N ALA A 365 -26.02 -7.63 -1.45
CA ALA A 365 -25.80 -7.26 -2.84
C ALA A 365 -26.29 -8.37 -3.78
N ALA A 366 -27.21 -8.05 -4.68
CA ALA A 366 -27.67 -8.97 -5.71
C ALA A 366 -26.62 -9.17 -6.82
N LEU A 367 -25.85 -8.11 -7.10
CA LEU A 367 -24.73 -8.13 -8.04
C LEU A 367 -23.44 -7.65 -7.35
N LEU A 368 -22.33 -8.29 -7.69
CA LEU A 368 -21.00 -8.05 -7.13
C LEU A 368 -20.04 -7.53 -8.20
N PHE A 369 -18.98 -6.86 -7.75
CA PHE A 369 -18.12 -5.99 -8.55
C PHE A 369 -18.83 -4.76 -9.12
N HIS A 370 -18.06 -3.75 -9.54
CA HIS A 370 -18.60 -2.52 -10.14
C HIS A 370 -19.32 -2.76 -11.48
N ASP A 371 -19.02 -3.83 -12.21
CA ASP A 371 -19.69 -4.22 -13.45
C ASP A 371 -20.78 -5.28 -13.25
N GLY A 372 -21.08 -5.65 -12.00
CA GLY A 372 -22.12 -6.62 -11.66
C GLY A 372 -21.92 -8.01 -12.27
N ARG A 373 -20.67 -8.42 -12.55
CA ARG A 373 -20.38 -9.65 -13.31
C ARG A 373 -20.58 -10.94 -12.51
N GLU A 374 -20.71 -10.85 -11.20
CA GLU A 374 -20.99 -11.97 -10.31
C GLU A 374 -22.26 -11.72 -9.51
N ASP A 375 -22.94 -12.80 -9.11
CA ASP A 375 -24.19 -12.78 -8.34
C ASP A 375 -24.08 -13.55 -7.00
N SER A 376 -22.90 -14.08 -6.69
CA SER A 376 -22.66 -14.88 -5.48
C SER A 376 -21.29 -14.59 -4.87
N LEU A 377 -21.27 -14.38 -3.55
CA LEU A 377 -20.02 -14.21 -2.78
C LEU A 377 -19.14 -15.46 -2.82
N GLU A 378 -19.73 -16.65 -2.92
CA GLU A 378 -19.00 -17.91 -3.06
C GLU A 378 -18.17 -17.98 -4.35
N GLN A 379 -18.63 -17.33 -5.42
CA GLN A 379 -17.93 -17.28 -6.71
C GLN A 379 -17.03 -16.06 -6.84
N GLN A 380 -17.49 -14.91 -6.33
CA GLN A 380 -16.77 -13.63 -6.40
C GLN A 380 -15.32 -13.74 -5.93
N VAL A 381 -15.04 -14.53 -4.89
CA VAL A 381 -13.69 -14.70 -4.31
C VAL A 381 -12.66 -15.26 -5.30
N TRP A 382 -13.10 -15.99 -6.33
CA TRP A 382 -12.18 -16.56 -7.33
C TRP A 382 -11.63 -15.51 -8.29
N GLY A 383 -12.36 -14.41 -8.49
CA GLY A 383 -11.88 -13.24 -9.23
C GLY A 383 -10.53 -12.72 -8.71
N PRO A 384 -10.47 -12.16 -7.48
CA PRO A 384 -9.23 -11.64 -6.91
C PRO A 384 -8.16 -12.71 -6.72
N LEU A 385 -8.53 -13.95 -6.38
CA LEU A 385 -7.59 -15.05 -6.19
C LEU A 385 -6.80 -15.38 -7.47
N LEU A 386 -7.45 -15.30 -8.63
CA LEU A 386 -6.87 -15.68 -9.93
C LEU A 386 -6.40 -14.48 -10.77
N ALA A 387 -6.88 -13.26 -10.48
CA ALA A 387 -6.51 -12.08 -11.24
C ALA A 387 -5.02 -11.77 -11.11
N LYS A 388 -4.33 -11.61 -12.25
CA LYS A 388 -2.87 -11.44 -12.35
C LYS A 388 -2.34 -10.15 -11.72
N ASN A 389 -3.21 -9.16 -11.56
CA ASN A 389 -2.95 -7.87 -10.94
C ASN A 389 -3.53 -7.77 -9.52
N GLU A 390 -4.03 -8.88 -8.95
CA GLU A 390 -4.47 -8.97 -7.56
C GLU A 390 -3.65 -10.04 -6.84
N MET A 391 -4.18 -11.24 -6.60
CA MET A 391 -3.48 -12.31 -5.87
C MET A 391 -2.72 -13.31 -6.76
N ALA A 392 -2.97 -13.24 -8.08
CA ALA A 392 -2.19 -13.85 -9.16
C ALA A 392 -1.99 -15.38 -9.12
N ASN A 393 -2.87 -16.14 -8.46
CA ASN A 393 -2.74 -17.59 -8.48
C ASN A 393 -2.98 -18.16 -9.89
N PRO A 394 -2.19 -19.16 -10.33
CA PRO A 394 -2.28 -19.69 -11.69
C PRO A 394 -3.54 -20.53 -11.94
N SER A 395 -4.17 -21.07 -10.89
CA SER A 395 -5.39 -21.86 -10.99
C SER A 395 -6.07 -22.07 -9.63
N VAL A 396 -7.34 -22.44 -9.66
CA VAL A 396 -8.11 -22.87 -8.47
C VAL A 396 -7.44 -24.04 -7.76
N GLY A 397 -6.98 -25.05 -8.52
CA GLY A 397 -6.30 -26.22 -7.96
C GLY A 397 -5.00 -25.87 -7.23
N HIS A 398 -4.27 -24.86 -7.70
CA HIS A 398 -3.09 -24.36 -7.00
C HIS A 398 -3.44 -23.82 -5.62
N VAL A 399 -4.48 -22.99 -5.52
CA VAL A 399 -4.95 -22.43 -4.24
C VAL A 399 -5.40 -23.53 -3.28
N ILE A 400 -6.20 -24.48 -3.76
CA ILE A 400 -6.72 -25.59 -2.95
C ILE A 400 -5.58 -26.45 -2.40
N ASN A 401 -4.63 -26.84 -3.25
CA ASN A 401 -3.48 -27.66 -2.83
C ASN A 401 -2.59 -26.90 -1.85
N LYS A 402 -2.40 -25.60 -2.06
CA LYS A 402 -1.62 -24.73 -1.18
C LYS A 402 -2.25 -24.64 0.20
N ILE A 403 -3.53 -24.31 0.30
CA ILE A 403 -4.24 -24.23 1.59
C ILE A 403 -4.33 -25.62 2.26
N GLY A 404 -4.59 -26.67 1.49
CA GLY A 404 -4.67 -28.04 2.00
C GLY A 404 -3.36 -28.59 2.56
N GLY A 405 -2.21 -28.05 2.12
CA GLY A 405 -0.90 -28.44 2.62
C GLY A 405 -0.42 -27.66 3.85
N ILE A 406 -1.17 -26.66 4.32
CA ILE A 406 -0.82 -25.89 5.53
C ILE A 406 -1.39 -26.58 6.76
N ASP A 407 -0.53 -26.95 7.71
CA ASP A 407 -0.93 -27.67 8.93
C ASP A 407 -1.99 -26.93 9.75
N GLU A 408 -1.97 -25.60 9.74
CA GLU A 408 -2.95 -24.76 10.45
C GLU A 408 -4.39 -24.89 9.92
N TYR A 409 -4.61 -25.43 8.72
CA TYR A 409 -5.94 -25.65 8.15
C TYR A 409 -6.43 -27.10 8.30
N ARG A 410 -5.58 -28.01 8.80
CA ARG A 410 -5.92 -29.43 8.97
C ARG A 410 -7.14 -29.56 9.89
N GLY A 411 -8.21 -30.17 9.39
CA GLY A 411 -9.45 -30.40 10.15
C GLY A 411 -10.38 -29.20 10.26
N LEU A 412 -9.96 -27.99 9.88
CA LEU A 412 -10.80 -26.80 10.00
C LEU A 412 -11.94 -26.80 8.97
N PHE A 413 -11.64 -27.23 7.73
CA PHE A 413 -12.66 -27.37 6.68
C PHE A 413 -13.65 -28.47 7.05
N GLU A 414 -13.16 -29.62 7.48
CA GLU A 414 -13.98 -30.75 7.88
C GLU A 414 -14.91 -30.39 9.06
N ALA A 415 -14.41 -29.61 10.02
CA ALA A 415 -15.24 -29.11 11.12
C ALA A 415 -16.34 -28.15 10.64
N ALA A 416 -16.02 -27.24 9.70
CA ALA A 416 -16.98 -26.25 9.20
C ALA A 416 -17.98 -26.80 8.17
N PHE A 417 -17.65 -27.91 7.50
CA PHE A 417 -18.42 -28.46 6.37
C PHE A 417 -18.75 -29.95 6.50
N ASN A 418 -18.99 -30.42 7.74
CA ASN A 418 -19.48 -31.77 8.02
C ASN A 418 -18.62 -32.89 7.39
N GLY A 419 -17.30 -32.81 7.57
CA GLY A 419 -16.34 -33.78 7.07
C GLY A 419 -15.81 -33.52 5.66
N LYS A 420 -16.31 -32.49 4.95
CA LYS A 420 -15.73 -32.07 3.67
C LYS A 420 -14.45 -31.27 3.89
N GLY A 421 -13.36 -31.67 3.24
CA GLY A 421 -12.09 -30.94 3.26
C GLY A 421 -12.08 -29.68 2.40
N VAL A 422 -10.89 -29.10 2.20
CA VAL A 422 -10.68 -27.93 1.34
C VAL A 422 -11.03 -28.25 -0.12
N SER A 423 -11.84 -27.41 -0.74
CA SER A 423 -12.23 -27.51 -2.15
C SER A 423 -12.60 -26.12 -2.68
N MET A 424 -12.91 -26.03 -3.97
CA MET A 424 -13.42 -24.79 -4.56
C MET A 424 -14.71 -24.34 -3.86
N GLU A 425 -15.58 -25.30 -3.53
CA GLU A 425 -16.84 -25.06 -2.83
C GLU A 425 -16.59 -24.57 -1.40
N THR A 426 -15.85 -25.33 -0.59
CA THR A 426 -15.73 -25.04 0.85
C THR A 426 -14.89 -23.80 1.13
N LEU A 427 -13.89 -23.49 0.30
CA LEU A 427 -13.10 -22.26 0.40
C LEU A 427 -13.95 -21.02 0.09
N GLY A 428 -14.69 -21.05 -1.03
CA GLY A 428 -15.59 -19.97 -1.41
C GLY A 428 -16.68 -19.73 -0.36
N MET A 429 -17.29 -20.82 0.12
CA MET A 429 -18.31 -20.76 1.15
C MET A 429 -17.82 -20.21 2.50
N ALA A 430 -16.59 -20.52 2.91
CA ALA A 430 -16.02 -20.01 4.14
C ALA A 430 -15.80 -18.49 4.06
N LEU A 431 -15.11 -18.02 3.02
CA LEU A 431 -14.89 -16.59 2.78
C LEU A 431 -16.22 -15.82 2.63
N ALA A 432 -17.19 -16.40 1.91
CA ALA A 432 -18.52 -15.80 1.77
C ALA A 432 -19.26 -15.71 3.11
N SER A 433 -19.14 -16.71 3.98
CA SER A 433 -19.77 -16.68 5.32
C SER A 433 -19.21 -15.56 6.19
N TYR A 434 -17.89 -15.34 6.16
CA TYR A 434 -17.27 -14.23 6.86
C TYR A 434 -17.75 -12.89 6.28
N GLN A 435 -17.71 -12.70 4.97
CA GLN A 435 -18.18 -11.48 4.31
C GLN A 435 -19.65 -11.17 4.63
N ARG A 436 -20.53 -12.19 4.64
CA ARG A 436 -21.95 -12.04 5.02
C ARG A 436 -22.14 -11.58 6.46
N SER A 437 -21.19 -11.86 7.34
CA SER A 437 -21.26 -11.48 8.76
C SER A 437 -20.79 -10.04 9.03
N LEU A 438 -20.18 -9.36 8.05
CA LEU A 438 -19.71 -7.98 8.16
C LEU A 438 -20.86 -6.97 7.89
N VAL A 439 -21.91 -7.06 8.70
CA VAL A 439 -23.09 -6.18 8.59
C VAL A 439 -22.99 -4.96 9.50
N SER A 440 -23.19 -3.79 8.92
CA SER A 440 -23.09 -2.49 9.59
C SER A 440 -24.39 -1.69 9.42
N GLY A 441 -25.01 -1.34 10.55
CA GLY A 441 -26.28 -0.62 10.63
C GLY A 441 -26.46 0.06 11.99
N ASP A 442 -27.71 0.28 12.40
CA ASP A 442 -28.03 1.09 13.59
C ASP A 442 -27.42 2.50 13.53
N SER A 443 -27.34 3.07 12.34
CA SER A 443 -26.82 4.42 12.11
C SER A 443 -27.71 5.48 12.75
N SER A 444 -27.22 6.72 12.83
CA SER A 444 -28.02 7.87 13.27
C SER A 444 -29.29 8.04 12.43
N PHE A 445 -29.20 7.80 11.11
CA PHE A 445 -30.37 7.75 10.25
C PHE A 445 -31.33 6.62 10.63
N ASP A 446 -30.82 5.40 10.81
CA ASP A 446 -31.67 4.23 11.09
C ASP A 446 -32.51 4.44 12.36
N ARG A 447 -31.91 4.99 13.42
CA ARG A 447 -32.60 5.30 14.68
C ARG A 447 -33.66 6.39 14.52
N TRP A 448 -33.35 7.45 13.79
CA TRP A 448 -34.30 8.51 13.54
C TRP A 448 -35.47 8.06 12.65
N TYR A 449 -35.16 7.35 11.57
CA TYR A 449 -36.14 6.99 10.55
C TYR A 449 -36.94 5.73 10.92
N TYR A 450 -36.30 4.66 11.38
CA TYR A 450 -36.97 3.38 11.69
C TYR A 450 -37.37 3.26 13.16
N ALA A 451 -36.48 3.62 14.11
CA ALA A 451 -36.83 3.60 15.54
C ALA A 451 -37.60 4.84 16.01
N LYS A 452 -37.81 5.83 15.12
CA LYS A 452 -38.57 7.07 15.39
C LYS A 452 -38.00 7.88 16.56
N GLU A 453 -36.69 7.84 16.74
CA GLU A 453 -36.00 8.59 17.79
C GLU A 453 -35.68 10.03 17.29
N PRO A 454 -36.41 11.06 17.73
CA PRO A 454 -36.40 12.38 17.09
C PRO A 454 -35.04 13.08 17.13
N ASP A 455 -34.27 12.85 18.19
CA ASP A 455 -32.98 13.50 18.43
C ASP A 455 -31.79 12.68 17.89
N ALA A 456 -32.04 11.54 17.25
CA ALA A 456 -30.96 10.68 16.73
C ALA A 456 -30.29 11.24 15.47
N LEU A 457 -30.99 12.08 14.69
CA LEU A 457 -30.46 12.70 13.47
C LEU A 457 -30.45 14.23 13.60
N PRO A 458 -29.30 14.91 13.42
CA PRO A 458 -29.23 16.35 13.58
C PRO A 458 -29.96 17.10 12.45
N ALA A 459 -30.39 18.33 12.73
CA ALA A 459 -31.22 19.11 11.81
C ALA A 459 -30.65 19.30 10.38
N PRO A 460 -29.33 19.52 10.16
CA PRO A 460 -28.75 19.54 8.82
C PRO A 460 -28.96 18.24 8.05
N ALA A 461 -28.71 17.09 8.69
CA ALA A 461 -28.91 15.79 8.08
C ALA A 461 -30.40 15.49 7.80
N GLN A 462 -31.33 15.98 8.62
CA GLN A 462 -32.77 15.89 8.32
C GLN A 462 -33.16 16.72 7.09
N ARG A 463 -32.56 17.90 6.88
CA ARG A 463 -32.75 18.69 5.65
C ARG A 463 -32.12 17.98 4.45
N GLY A 464 -30.94 17.39 4.63
CA GLY A 464 -30.26 16.56 3.64
C GLY A 464 -31.09 15.38 3.18
N PHE A 465 -31.74 14.69 4.12
CA PHE A 465 -32.67 13.60 3.80
C PHE A 465 -33.84 14.08 2.91
N LYS A 466 -34.44 15.24 3.22
CA LYS A 466 -35.50 15.83 2.38
C LYS A 466 -35.02 16.18 0.97
N LEU A 467 -33.76 16.58 0.82
CA LEU A 467 -33.16 16.82 -0.48
C LEU A 467 -32.96 15.49 -1.22
N PHE A 468 -32.37 14.49 -0.53
CA PHE A 468 -32.08 13.16 -1.05
C PHE A 468 -33.33 12.47 -1.63
N THR A 469 -34.46 12.53 -0.92
CA THR A 469 -35.74 11.94 -1.36
C THR A 469 -36.61 12.89 -2.20
N GLY A 470 -36.17 14.13 -2.38
CA GLY A 470 -36.95 15.20 -3.01
C GLY A 470 -36.18 15.84 -4.15
N LYS A 471 -35.77 17.11 -3.96
CA LYS A 471 -35.15 17.94 -5.00
C LYS A 471 -33.93 17.28 -5.66
N ALA A 472 -33.07 16.61 -4.90
CA ALA A 472 -31.86 15.98 -5.43
C ALA A 472 -32.13 14.64 -6.11
N GLY A 473 -33.28 14.01 -5.86
CA GLY A 473 -33.73 12.80 -6.56
C GLY A 473 -32.86 11.54 -6.34
N CYS A 474 -31.89 11.56 -5.43
CA CYS A 474 -30.93 10.47 -5.22
C CYS A 474 -31.59 9.11 -4.91
N VAL A 475 -32.75 9.15 -4.25
CA VAL A 475 -33.53 7.94 -3.88
C VAL A 475 -34.00 7.12 -5.09
N ALA A 476 -33.98 7.68 -6.30
CA ALA A 476 -34.37 6.98 -7.52
C ALA A 476 -33.50 5.74 -7.80
N CYS A 477 -32.20 5.81 -7.49
CA CYS A 477 -31.27 4.67 -7.57
C CYS A 477 -30.84 4.20 -6.17
N HIS A 478 -30.73 5.12 -5.20
CA HIS A 478 -30.33 4.78 -3.83
C HIS A 478 -31.56 4.59 -2.94
N THR A 479 -32.25 3.48 -3.15
CA THR A 479 -33.59 3.21 -2.63
C THR A 479 -33.65 3.02 -1.11
N ILE A 480 -34.81 3.36 -0.56
CA ILE A 480 -35.17 3.27 0.86
C ILE A 480 -36.56 2.63 0.94
N ASP A 481 -36.68 1.55 1.71
CA ASP A 481 -37.94 0.84 1.89
C ASP A 481 -38.54 1.14 3.28
N GLU A 482 -39.79 0.69 3.49
CA GLU A 482 -40.54 0.93 4.73
C GLU A 482 -39.88 0.31 5.97
N GLN A 483 -39.13 -0.78 5.80
CA GLN A 483 -38.57 -1.57 6.90
C GLN A 483 -37.05 -1.45 7.02
N HIS A 484 -36.36 -1.12 5.93
CA HIS A 484 -34.90 -1.05 5.87
C HIS A 484 -34.45 -0.15 4.72
N ALA A 485 -33.18 0.27 4.75
CA ALA A 485 -32.56 1.05 3.69
C ALA A 485 -31.22 0.43 3.31
N LEU A 486 -31.09 -0.11 2.11
CA LEU A 486 -29.77 -0.53 1.59
C LEU A 486 -29.11 0.59 0.77
N PHE A 487 -29.87 1.63 0.40
CA PHE A 487 -29.39 2.76 -0.39
C PHE A 487 -28.78 2.33 -1.72
N SER A 488 -29.37 1.33 -2.36
CA SER A 488 -28.99 0.86 -3.69
C SER A 488 -30.14 0.03 -4.28
N ASP A 489 -30.37 0.19 -5.56
CA ASP A 489 -31.24 -0.64 -6.39
C ASP A 489 -30.52 -1.83 -7.02
N ASP A 490 -29.19 -1.95 -6.80
CA ASP A 490 -28.28 -2.91 -7.44
C ASP A 490 -28.32 -2.91 -8.99
N GLN A 491 -28.88 -1.85 -9.59
CA GLN A 491 -28.92 -1.68 -11.04
C GLN A 491 -27.62 -1.07 -11.56
N LEU A 492 -27.45 -1.04 -12.88
CA LEU A 492 -26.26 -0.49 -13.52
C LEU A 492 -26.60 0.78 -14.30
N HIS A 493 -25.90 1.87 -13.97
CA HIS A 493 -26.14 3.19 -14.54
C HIS A 493 -24.85 3.80 -15.08
N ASN A 494 -24.99 4.65 -16.10
CA ASN A 494 -23.90 5.44 -16.65
C ASN A 494 -24.02 6.88 -16.14
N THR A 495 -23.08 7.29 -15.29
CA THR A 495 -22.98 8.67 -14.78
C THR A 495 -22.10 9.56 -15.66
N GLY A 496 -21.43 8.96 -16.65
CA GLY A 496 -20.51 9.63 -17.57
C GLY A 496 -19.03 9.59 -17.16
N ILE A 497 -18.69 9.12 -15.95
CA ILE A 497 -17.26 9.01 -15.54
C ILE A 497 -16.50 8.03 -16.43
N GLY A 498 -17.04 6.83 -16.67
CA GLY A 498 -16.39 5.86 -17.56
C GLY A 498 -16.20 6.39 -18.99
N TYR A 499 -17.18 7.16 -19.48
CA TYR A 499 -17.11 7.83 -20.78
C TYR A 499 -15.98 8.86 -20.81
N ARG A 500 -15.93 9.76 -19.82
CA ARG A 500 -14.89 10.79 -19.69
C ARG A 500 -13.49 10.19 -19.77
N GLU A 501 -13.25 9.12 -19.01
CA GLU A 501 -11.95 8.43 -19.02
C GLU A 501 -11.67 7.74 -20.36
N SER A 502 -12.66 7.06 -20.95
CA SER A 502 -12.51 6.36 -22.23
C SER A 502 -12.20 7.31 -23.39
N MET A 503 -12.74 8.53 -23.34
CA MET A 503 -12.51 9.56 -24.34
C MET A 503 -11.24 10.38 -24.07
N GLY A 504 -10.53 10.13 -22.97
CA GLY A 504 -9.38 10.92 -22.56
C GLY A 504 -9.72 12.38 -22.29
N ILE A 505 -10.97 12.70 -21.95
CA ILE A 505 -11.41 14.06 -21.63
C ILE A 505 -10.87 14.39 -20.24
N ARG A 506 -9.66 14.97 -20.21
CA ARG A 506 -8.98 15.39 -18.99
C ARG A 506 -8.62 16.86 -19.07
N ALA A 507 -8.61 17.51 -17.91
CA ALA A 507 -8.15 18.89 -17.84
C ALA A 507 -6.65 18.98 -18.16
N GLU A 508 -6.21 20.09 -18.76
CA GLU A 508 -4.79 20.34 -19.04
C GLU A 508 -3.95 20.40 -17.77
N ARG A 509 -4.56 20.87 -16.68
CA ARG A 509 -4.01 20.86 -15.33
C ARG A 509 -4.94 20.11 -14.40
N GLU A 510 -4.38 19.32 -13.52
CA GLU A 510 -5.09 18.58 -12.50
C GLU A 510 -4.68 19.08 -11.13
N GLN A 511 -5.65 19.46 -10.31
CA GLN A 511 -5.39 19.83 -8.93
C GLN A 511 -5.22 18.54 -8.12
N ILE A 512 -4.00 18.28 -7.67
CA ILE A 512 -3.64 17.09 -6.91
C ILE A 512 -3.45 17.48 -5.45
N GLN A 513 -4.18 16.81 -4.57
CA GLN A 513 -3.94 16.93 -3.13
C GLN A 513 -2.78 16.02 -2.70
N ILE A 514 -1.66 16.61 -2.27
CA ILE A 514 -0.44 15.89 -1.87
C ILE A 514 -0.32 15.71 -0.35
N ALA A 515 -1.08 16.49 0.42
CA ALA A 515 -1.19 16.41 1.86
C ALA A 515 -2.49 17.10 2.33
N PRO A 516 -2.94 16.91 3.58
CA PRO A 516 -4.15 17.56 4.06
C PRO A 516 -4.08 19.09 3.92
N GLY A 517 -5.06 19.66 3.24
CA GLY A 517 -5.11 21.08 2.85
C GLY A 517 -4.00 21.60 1.95
N ILE A 518 -3.18 20.72 1.36
CA ILE A 518 -2.11 21.09 0.43
C ILE A 518 -2.43 20.49 -0.93
N THR A 519 -2.80 21.37 -1.86
CA THR A 519 -3.01 21.05 -3.27
C THR A 519 -1.94 21.69 -4.14
N ILE A 520 -1.64 21.03 -5.26
CA ILE A 520 -0.78 21.56 -6.31
C ILE A 520 -1.48 21.36 -7.65
N ASP A 521 -1.34 22.33 -8.56
CA ASP A 521 -1.84 22.19 -9.93
C ASP A 521 -0.74 21.61 -10.81
N VAL A 522 -0.89 20.34 -11.17
CA VAL A 522 0.08 19.60 -11.97
C VAL A 522 -0.35 19.62 -13.42
N ASP A 523 0.57 20.02 -14.31
CA ASP A 523 0.36 19.92 -15.75
C ASP A 523 0.27 18.45 -16.16
N ARG A 524 -0.71 18.13 -17.02
CA ARG A 524 -0.99 16.76 -17.43
C ARG A 524 0.21 16.06 -18.07
N SER A 525 1.04 16.81 -18.79
CA SER A 525 2.28 16.29 -19.39
C SER A 525 3.25 15.73 -18.36
N VAL A 526 3.26 16.24 -17.13
CA VAL A 526 4.07 15.70 -16.02
C VAL A 526 3.50 14.36 -15.57
N ILE A 527 2.18 14.27 -15.38
CA ILE A 527 1.49 13.03 -14.97
C ILE A 527 1.71 11.93 -16.02
N ASP A 528 1.50 12.27 -17.30
CA ASP A 528 1.65 11.33 -18.41
C ASP A 528 3.13 10.93 -18.65
N SER A 529 4.09 11.70 -18.13
CA SER A 529 5.53 11.36 -18.22
C SER A 529 5.99 10.34 -17.17
N VAL A 530 5.24 10.16 -16.09
CA VAL A 530 5.59 9.28 -14.96
C VAL A 530 4.62 8.12 -14.76
N GLY A 531 3.42 8.18 -15.37
CA GLY A 531 2.39 7.15 -15.25
C GLY A 531 2.16 6.39 -16.55
N GLU A 532 1.83 5.10 -16.44
CA GLU A 532 1.25 4.37 -17.57
C GLU A 532 -0.18 4.86 -17.84
N PRO A 533 -0.60 4.99 -19.11
CA PRO A 533 -1.99 5.28 -19.43
C PRO A 533 -2.90 4.23 -18.78
N PRO A 534 -3.88 4.63 -17.95
CA PRO A 534 -4.76 3.67 -17.30
C PRO A 534 -5.55 2.90 -18.38
N PRO A 535 -5.72 1.58 -18.21
CA PRO A 535 -6.47 0.77 -19.17
C PRO A 535 -7.91 1.28 -19.25
N THR A 536 -8.46 1.30 -20.46
CA THR A 536 -9.84 1.72 -20.67
C THR A 536 -10.79 0.80 -19.89
N ASP A 537 -11.72 1.42 -19.15
CA ASP A 537 -12.79 0.73 -18.44
C ASP A 537 -14.13 1.12 -19.07
N VAL A 538 -14.72 0.19 -19.80
CA VAL A 538 -16.02 0.37 -20.46
C VAL A 538 -17.17 -0.23 -19.65
N GLY A 539 -16.93 -0.57 -18.38
CA GLY A 539 -17.95 -1.01 -17.43
C GLY A 539 -18.59 -2.34 -17.81
N ARG A 540 -19.92 -2.42 -17.72
CA ARG A 540 -20.71 -3.63 -18.00
C ARG A 540 -20.51 -4.21 -19.40
N TYR A 541 -20.21 -3.37 -20.39
CA TYR A 541 -19.93 -3.81 -21.76
C TYR A 541 -18.89 -4.94 -21.84
N GLU A 542 -17.90 -4.95 -20.96
CA GLU A 542 -16.86 -5.98 -20.99
C GLU A 542 -17.39 -7.39 -20.75
N ILE A 543 -18.53 -7.48 -20.07
CA ILE A 543 -19.21 -8.73 -19.74
C ILE A 543 -20.25 -9.06 -20.81
N THR A 544 -21.08 -8.09 -21.18
CA THR A 544 -22.23 -8.33 -22.07
C THR A 544 -21.90 -8.22 -23.54
N GLN A 545 -20.83 -7.49 -23.89
CA GLN A 545 -20.46 -7.06 -25.24
C GLN A 545 -21.57 -6.30 -25.97
N ASN A 546 -22.61 -5.84 -25.23
CA ASN A 546 -23.70 -5.05 -25.76
C ASN A 546 -23.35 -3.55 -25.72
N PRO A 547 -23.25 -2.85 -26.87
CA PRO A 547 -22.90 -1.42 -26.90
C PRO A 547 -23.74 -0.53 -25.99
N ASP A 548 -25.01 -0.86 -25.75
CA ASP A 548 -25.90 -0.09 -24.87
C ASP A 548 -25.51 -0.18 -23.39
N ASP A 549 -24.58 -1.07 -23.02
CA ASP A 549 -24.08 -1.26 -21.65
C ASP A 549 -22.73 -0.58 -21.39
N ARG A 550 -22.22 0.19 -22.35
CA ARG A 550 -20.97 0.93 -22.15
C ARG A 550 -21.08 1.90 -20.98
N TRP A 551 -20.03 1.88 -20.14
CA TRP A 551 -19.85 2.75 -18.98
C TRP A 551 -20.93 2.64 -17.92
N LYS A 552 -21.75 1.59 -17.94
CA LYS A 552 -22.66 1.28 -16.85
C LYS A 552 -21.91 0.59 -15.72
N TYR A 553 -22.13 1.08 -14.51
CA TYR A 553 -21.61 0.53 -13.27
C TYR A 553 -22.74 0.36 -12.26
N LYS A 554 -22.60 -0.64 -11.40
CA LYS A 554 -23.57 -0.96 -10.36
C LYS A 554 -23.71 0.18 -9.37
N THR A 555 -24.94 0.53 -9.00
CA THR A 555 -25.23 1.45 -7.89
C THR A 555 -24.65 0.89 -6.59
N PRO A 556 -23.66 1.57 -5.95
CA PRO A 556 -23.14 1.11 -4.67
C PRO A 556 -24.13 1.44 -3.55
N SER A 557 -24.14 0.64 -2.47
CA SER A 557 -24.79 1.04 -1.22
C SER A 557 -24.11 2.29 -0.65
N LEU A 558 -24.90 3.22 -0.12
CA LEU A 558 -24.39 4.40 0.58
C LEU A 558 -24.19 4.18 2.08
N ARG A 559 -24.43 2.98 2.60
CA ARG A 559 -24.13 2.67 4.01
C ARG A 559 -22.63 2.78 4.25
N ASN A 560 -22.25 3.51 5.30
CA ASN A 560 -20.85 3.80 5.64
C ASN A 560 -20.08 4.57 4.56
N VAL A 561 -20.75 5.26 3.63
CA VAL A 561 -20.08 5.96 2.51
C VAL A 561 -19.04 6.98 2.98
N ALA A 562 -19.21 7.59 4.17
CA ALA A 562 -18.22 8.51 4.73
C ALA A 562 -16.87 7.86 5.05
N LEU A 563 -16.81 6.52 5.16
CA LEU A 563 -15.59 5.77 5.48
C LEU A 563 -14.86 5.23 4.25
N THR A 564 -15.40 5.41 3.04
CA THR A 564 -15.00 4.64 1.85
C THR A 564 -14.52 5.52 0.70
N ALA A 565 -13.94 6.69 1.01
CA ALA A 565 -13.24 7.50 0.03
C ALA A 565 -12.01 6.74 -0.51
N PRO A 566 -11.51 7.03 -1.72
CA PRO A 566 -12.11 7.89 -2.72
C PRO A 566 -13.27 7.18 -3.46
N TYR A 567 -14.07 7.96 -4.17
CA TYR A 567 -15.37 7.55 -4.67
C TYR A 567 -15.36 7.23 -6.17
N MET A 568 -16.46 6.61 -6.61
CA MET A 568 -16.71 6.12 -7.97
C MET A 568 -15.93 4.85 -8.29
N HIS A 569 -16.25 4.20 -9.42
CA HIS A 569 -15.67 2.90 -9.79
C HIS A 569 -14.14 2.91 -9.92
N ASN A 570 -13.53 4.08 -10.11
CA ASN A 570 -12.09 4.27 -10.30
C ASN A 570 -11.42 5.15 -9.24
N GLY A 571 -12.16 5.60 -8.22
CA GLY A 571 -11.60 6.47 -7.17
C GLY A 571 -11.31 7.90 -7.65
N SER A 572 -11.92 8.36 -8.75
CA SER A 572 -11.65 9.67 -9.37
C SER A 572 -12.08 10.88 -8.55
N LEU A 573 -12.96 10.71 -7.55
CA LEU A 573 -13.42 11.80 -6.70
C LEU A 573 -12.96 11.60 -5.26
N SER A 574 -12.33 12.60 -4.65
CA SER A 574 -11.64 12.43 -3.37
C SER A 574 -12.56 12.58 -2.16
N THR A 575 -13.57 13.45 -2.26
CA THR A 575 -14.45 13.81 -1.13
C THR A 575 -15.93 13.62 -1.46
N LEU A 576 -16.78 13.52 -0.43
CA LEU A 576 -18.24 13.55 -0.62
C LEU A 576 -18.70 14.86 -1.25
N GLY A 577 -17.99 15.96 -0.99
CA GLY A 577 -18.21 17.24 -1.64
C GLY A 577 -18.09 17.13 -3.16
N ASP A 578 -16.97 16.56 -3.64
CA ASP A 578 -16.72 16.34 -5.07
C ASP A 578 -17.81 15.47 -5.71
N VAL A 579 -18.29 14.46 -5.00
CA VAL A 579 -19.39 13.59 -5.45
C VAL A 579 -20.69 14.37 -5.59
N VAL A 580 -21.04 15.16 -4.58
CA VAL A 580 -22.26 15.97 -4.60
C VAL A 580 -22.19 17.05 -5.68
N ASP A 581 -21.04 17.70 -5.86
CA ASP A 581 -20.83 18.68 -6.93
C ASP A 581 -20.92 18.06 -8.32
N PHE A 582 -20.35 16.86 -8.49
CA PHE A 582 -20.44 16.10 -9.74
C PHE A 582 -21.88 15.79 -10.14
N TYR A 583 -22.69 15.28 -9.21
CA TYR A 583 -24.11 15.02 -9.49
C TYR A 583 -24.92 16.32 -9.62
N ASN A 584 -24.59 17.36 -8.85
CA ASN A 584 -25.24 18.67 -8.96
C ASN A 584 -25.06 19.29 -10.35
N ALA A 585 -23.92 19.02 -11.01
CA ALA A 585 -23.64 19.42 -12.39
C ALA A 585 -24.31 18.53 -13.46
N GLY A 586 -24.92 17.40 -13.07
CA GLY A 586 -25.59 16.48 -14.00
C GLY A 586 -24.64 15.47 -14.67
N GLY A 587 -23.56 15.06 -14.00
CA GLY A 587 -22.64 14.04 -14.50
C GLY A 587 -21.84 14.48 -15.73
N VAL A 588 -21.40 13.53 -16.56
CA VAL A 588 -20.70 13.83 -17.84
C VAL A 588 -21.58 13.48 -19.04
N PRO A 589 -22.08 14.47 -19.80
CA PRO A 589 -22.95 14.25 -20.95
C PRO A 589 -22.34 13.31 -21.99
N ASN A 590 -23.12 12.30 -22.40
CA ASN A 590 -22.79 11.37 -23.48
C ASN A 590 -24.06 10.69 -24.01
N GLU A 591 -23.96 9.99 -25.14
CA GLU A 591 -25.11 9.37 -25.83
C GLU A 591 -25.82 8.27 -25.03
N LEU A 592 -25.14 7.66 -24.06
CA LEU A 592 -25.65 6.60 -23.19
C LEU A 592 -25.79 7.05 -21.73
N LEU A 593 -25.75 8.36 -21.45
CA LEU A 593 -25.92 8.86 -20.09
C LEU A 593 -27.29 8.42 -19.55
N ASP A 594 -27.32 7.95 -18.31
CA ASP A 594 -28.59 7.58 -17.70
C ASP A 594 -29.54 8.79 -17.62
N PRO A 595 -30.79 8.69 -18.11
CA PRO A 595 -31.72 9.82 -18.13
C PRO A 595 -32.00 10.47 -16.77
N LEU A 596 -31.83 9.72 -15.67
CA LEU A 596 -32.01 10.23 -14.31
C LEU A 596 -30.89 11.19 -13.88
N ILE A 597 -29.74 11.16 -14.56
CA ILE A 597 -28.60 12.03 -14.25
C ILE A 597 -28.82 13.39 -14.93
N GLN A 598 -29.23 14.38 -14.14
CA GLN A 598 -29.55 15.74 -14.58
C GLN A 598 -29.00 16.77 -13.59
N PRO A 599 -28.73 18.02 -14.01
CA PRO A 599 -28.32 19.08 -13.08
C PRO A 599 -29.36 19.31 -11.97
N LEU A 600 -28.91 19.27 -10.71
CA LEU A 600 -29.80 19.30 -9.53
C LEU A 600 -30.09 20.72 -9.03
N GLN A 601 -29.27 21.70 -9.43
CA GLN A 601 -29.39 23.11 -9.04
C GLN A 601 -29.44 23.31 -7.52
N LEU A 602 -28.65 22.54 -6.79
CA LEU A 602 -28.44 22.67 -5.35
C LEU A 602 -27.55 23.88 -5.06
N ASN A 603 -27.96 24.71 -4.12
CA ASN A 603 -27.11 25.76 -3.56
C ASN A 603 -26.12 25.19 -2.52
N GLU A 604 -25.18 26.01 -2.06
CA GLU A 604 -24.15 25.58 -1.10
C GLU A 604 -24.72 24.94 0.17
N GLN A 605 -25.73 25.57 0.79
CA GLN A 605 -26.33 25.04 2.02
C GLN A 605 -27.01 23.68 1.78
N GLU A 606 -27.69 23.52 0.64
CA GLU A 606 -28.32 22.26 0.26
C GLU A 606 -27.28 21.15 0.05
N ARG A 607 -26.13 21.46 -0.56
CA ARG A 607 -25.04 20.51 -0.72
C ARG A 607 -24.47 20.08 0.64
N GLN A 608 -24.22 21.02 1.54
CA GLN A 608 -23.73 20.72 2.89
C GLN A 608 -24.73 19.89 3.70
N ASP A 609 -26.02 20.19 3.59
CA ASP A 609 -27.06 19.41 4.25
C ASP A 609 -27.11 17.96 3.71
N LEU A 610 -26.96 17.78 2.39
CA LEU A 610 -26.88 16.46 1.76
C LEU A 610 -25.65 15.67 2.22
N ILE A 611 -24.49 16.31 2.31
CA ILE A 611 -23.26 15.69 2.84
C ILE A 611 -23.47 15.25 4.30
N ALA A 612 -24.08 16.10 5.13
CA ALA A 612 -24.41 15.76 6.52
C ALA A 612 -25.35 14.55 6.62
N PHE A 613 -26.28 14.40 5.67
CA PHE A 613 -27.11 13.20 5.58
C PHE A 613 -26.29 11.95 5.22
N LEU A 614 -25.42 12.02 4.21
CA LEU A 614 -24.57 10.87 3.81
C LEU A 614 -23.65 10.42 4.95
N GLN A 615 -23.11 11.35 5.73
CA GLN A 615 -22.29 11.04 6.91
C GLN A 615 -23.08 10.31 8.01
N SER A 616 -24.38 10.59 8.11
CA SER A 616 -25.26 9.96 9.10
C SER A 616 -25.57 8.48 8.83
N LEU A 617 -25.17 7.95 7.67
CA LEU A 617 -25.39 6.57 7.23
C LEU A 617 -24.31 5.59 7.74
N THR A 618 -23.39 6.06 8.57
CA THR A 618 -22.34 5.22 9.19
C THR A 618 -22.91 4.44 10.36
N GLY A 619 -22.75 3.12 10.34
CA GLY A 619 -23.27 2.22 11.37
C GLY A 619 -22.52 2.36 12.70
N ARG A 620 -23.25 2.21 13.82
CA ARG A 620 -22.66 2.36 15.17
C ARG A 620 -21.80 1.18 15.59
N ASN A 621 -21.97 0.03 14.95
CA ASN A 621 -21.24 -1.19 15.24
C ASN A 621 -19.94 -1.34 14.42
N VAL A 622 -19.58 -0.36 13.60
CA VAL A 622 -18.34 -0.38 12.79
C VAL A 622 -17.09 -0.62 13.64
N GLU A 623 -16.95 0.06 14.78
CA GLU A 623 -15.79 -0.13 15.68
C GLU A 623 -15.65 -1.58 16.16
N GLN A 624 -16.78 -2.26 16.39
CA GLN A 624 -16.81 -3.66 16.83
C GLN A 624 -16.38 -4.59 15.69
N ILE A 625 -16.80 -4.31 14.45
CA ILE A 625 -16.35 -5.08 13.28
C ILE A 625 -14.85 -4.91 13.05
N VAL A 626 -14.33 -3.68 13.17
CA VAL A 626 -12.89 -3.39 13.06
C VAL A 626 -12.09 -4.10 14.17
N ALA A 627 -12.61 -4.12 15.40
CA ALA A 627 -12.01 -4.85 16.50
C ALA A 627 -11.92 -6.36 16.24
N ASP A 628 -12.97 -6.97 15.66
CA ASP A 628 -12.96 -8.39 15.27
C ASP A 628 -11.86 -8.68 14.25
N ALA A 629 -11.80 -7.83 13.23
CA ALA A 629 -10.83 -7.95 12.15
C ALA A 629 -9.39 -7.89 12.67
N PHE A 630 -9.09 -6.98 13.61
CA PHE A 630 -7.79 -6.89 14.26
C PHE A 630 -7.44 -8.06 15.16
N ALA A 631 -8.42 -8.88 15.57
CA ALA A 631 -8.18 -10.09 16.35
C ALA A 631 -7.84 -11.29 15.46
N ALA A 632 -8.07 -11.20 14.14
CA ALA A 632 -7.74 -12.26 13.21
C ALA A 632 -6.22 -12.47 13.12
N PRO A 633 -5.75 -13.73 13.17
CA PRO A 633 -4.33 -14.00 12.95
C PRO A 633 -3.96 -13.72 11.49
N VAL A 634 -2.88 -12.96 11.28
CA VAL A 634 -2.29 -12.79 9.95
C VAL A 634 -1.56 -14.08 9.58
N GLY A 635 -1.93 -14.67 8.44
CA GLY A 635 -1.27 -15.87 7.94
C GLY A 635 0.01 -15.53 7.18
N ASP A 636 1.15 -15.58 7.86
CA ASP A 636 2.48 -15.47 7.23
C ASP A 636 3.11 -16.86 7.01
N VAL A 637 4.01 -16.97 6.02
CA VAL A 637 4.72 -18.23 5.68
C VAL A 637 5.53 -18.76 6.87
N LYS A 638 5.31 -20.03 7.21
CA LYS A 638 6.07 -20.77 8.24
C LYS A 638 6.81 -21.97 7.65
N LYS A 639 7.75 -22.50 8.42
CA LYS A 639 8.47 -23.73 8.07
C LYS A 639 7.48 -24.88 7.93
N GLY A 640 7.49 -25.53 6.76
CA GLY A 640 6.57 -26.63 6.42
C GLY A 640 5.37 -26.22 5.56
N ASP A 641 5.09 -24.92 5.39
CA ASP A 641 3.99 -24.47 4.52
C ASP A 641 4.32 -24.74 3.03
N PRO A 642 3.32 -25.01 2.18
CA PRO A 642 3.52 -25.07 0.73
C PRO A 642 3.99 -23.71 0.22
N GLY A 643 5.09 -23.69 -0.54
CA GLY A 643 5.79 -22.45 -0.93
C GLY A 643 6.95 -22.09 0.01
N TRP A 644 7.02 -22.65 1.23
CA TRP A 644 8.21 -22.58 2.07
C TRP A 644 9.43 -23.17 1.36
N ALA A 645 9.24 -24.21 0.53
CA ALA A 645 10.34 -24.83 -0.21
C ALA A 645 10.93 -23.97 -1.33
N HIS A 646 10.21 -22.94 -1.80
CA HIS A 646 10.82 -21.88 -2.63
C HIS A 646 11.72 -20.94 -1.81
N LYS A 647 11.63 -20.98 -0.47
CA LYS A 647 12.70 -20.52 0.44
C LYS A 647 13.72 -21.62 0.78
N SER A 648 13.41 -22.90 0.57
CA SER A 648 14.19 -24.06 1.06
C SER A 648 15.00 -24.82 0.01
N THR A 649 15.07 -24.40 -1.25
CA THR A 649 16.10 -24.94 -2.16
C THR A 649 17.53 -24.54 -1.74
N ALA A 650 17.66 -23.62 -0.77
CA ALA A 650 18.89 -23.37 -0.02
C ALA A 650 19.08 -24.27 1.24
N GLU A 651 18.07 -25.05 1.65
CA GLU A 651 18.15 -25.97 2.82
C GLU A 651 18.20 -27.46 2.42
N ALA A 652 18.10 -27.81 1.13
CA ALA A 652 18.08 -29.21 0.67
C ALA A 652 19.27 -29.63 -0.22
N ARG A 653 20.40 -28.91 -0.19
CA ARG A 653 21.68 -29.39 -0.74
C ARG A 653 22.85 -29.05 0.17
#